data_AF-A0A971MR14-F1
#
_entry.id   AF-A0A971MR14-F1
#
_cell.length_a   1.000
_cell.length_b   1.000
_cell.length_c   1.000
_cell.angle_alpha   90.00
_cell.angle_beta   90.00
_cell.angle_gamma   90.00
#
_symmetry.space_group_name_H-M   'P 1'
#
loop_
_entity.id
_entity.type
_entity.pdbx_description
1 polymer ?
#
loop_
_entity_poly.entity_id
_entity_poly.type
_entity_poly.pdbx_seq_one_letter_code
_entity_poly.pdbx_strand_id
1 'polypeptide(L)'
;MGRINRAYRIWALIMVFVFMFGPAAWAQGPQDLFIKHVTYSTSDGHVVNADYLQAIGNAAMMNALQEGYKAALFDSQSISVFQDQMGFIYDWGANINSMSPKTWDQFRADMAADPLKTTAAYVKFDRKLQTDGSLAVAAYPLKHGTIMVGEKERSYEYYVPSSYKPSESVPLVLSFHGYQSNGEGQCNLTGLDLLAEKYGFIAVFPNGVPIPEGGQLGSLKERPDLMPGYQGMWVGDAGDLAFVTALIDKFKDEYNIDSNRVYATGMSNGSMFSHALAVMLSDKITGIVGATGPLTASLADLTPKRPITVIHCQGTDDPVVPYDGVLESGYLSAEQTVDQWVHWNQTSTEPEIIHYPKVVPDDPTSITKYVYTNGINDTKVIFYKVEGGGHTWPGGPQYLPIPFIGVSSQQISLSEEVWKDLEPGSPPVSDVRRPIIFVHGGAGSATQFESQAMRFTSNGYPADWIFAFEYDSSKFTSGSIDPQDIAAVWSKLDQLVNTVKQKTKTDTIDIVAHSLGTYVTQGYLNSSPMRAANFAHYVCLDGYPSESPPGGVPSLGLWAGILNRGYEIGGGINITLEGQSHVEVATSAQSFVEMYKFFTGESPVTSDILPEPGDTVELAGRVVVFPNNTGPGEATLEIWEIAGTTGYRTGDQPAATYQLGSDGSWGPFTGKKGQHYEFVLIRDDNVNHNEYFYFEPFIRNNYLLRLPTSAVPGVGLAASMDSSDSHVNLIVGRNQEFWGDQLDKIDKLEINGTDIISGDTHPVSKRVNYTCVYDKDADGTSNLGIPVQYYAEITFFTGVDFHIPGADPPNGTTSIVLTSRTGSGKQQVINIPNRASSSVGRIYVQFRDYVQ
;
A
#
# COMPACT_ATOMS: atom_id res chain seq x y z
N MET A 1 -16.50 -46.68 11.66
CA MET A 1 -16.67 -45.25 11.29
C MET A 1 -15.42 -44.39 11.49
N GLY A 2 -14.74 -44.40 12.65
CA GLY A 2 -13.53 -43.58 12.86
C GLY A 2 -12.28 -43.92 12.00
N ARG A 3 -12.13 -45.19 11.56
CA ARG A 3 -10.99 -45.61 10.70
C ARG A 3 -11.14 -45.18 9.24
N ILE A 4 -12.39 -45.13 8.75
CA ILE A 4 -12.72 -44.75 7.37
C ILE A 4 -12.40 -43.27 7.15
N ASN A 5 -12.79 -42.40 8.10
CA ASN A 5 -12.51 -40.96 8.06
C ASN A 5 -11.00 -40.61 8.12
N ARG A 6 -10.18 -41.48 8.72
CA ARG A 6 -8.72 -41.31 8.80
C ARG A 6 -8.03 -41.72 7.49
N ALA A 7 -8.50 -42.79 6.85
CA ALA A 7 -8.01 -43.24 5.56
C ALA A 7 -8.28 -42.21 4.45
N TYR A 8 -9.46 -41.57 4.45
CA TYR A 8 -9.81 -40.53 3.48
C TYR A 8 -8.95 -39.26 3.61
N ARG A 9 -8.65 -38.82 4.85
CA ARG A 9 -7.77 -37.67 5.10
C ARG A 9 -6.33 -37.92 4.66
N ILE A 10 -5.84 -39.14 4.88
CA ILE A 10 -4.51 -39.58 4.42
C ILE A 10 -4.47 -39.64 2.88
N TRP A 11 -5.56 -40.10 2.24
CA TRP A 11 -5.69 -40.13 0.78
C TRP A 11 -5.69 -38.74 0.15
N ALA A 12 -6.41 -37.77 0.74
CA ALA A 12 -6.40 -36.38 0.28
C ALA A 12 -5.00 -35.76 0.38
N LEU A 13 -4.27 -36.03 1.47
CA LEU A 13 -2.89 -35.56 1.67
C LEU A 13 -1.90 -36.17 0.67
N ILE A 14 -2.06 -37.46 0.32
CA ILE A 14 -1.24 -38.13 -0.69
C ILE A 14 -1.49 -37.54 -2.07
N MET A 15 -2.76 -37.28 -2.41
CA MET A 15 -3.08 -36.60 -3.67
C MET A 15 -2.45 -35.22 -3.72
N VAL A 16 -2.65 -34.39 -2.69
CA VAL A 16 -2.04 -33.05 -2.60
C VAL A 16 -0.53 -33.10 -2.80
N PHE A 17 0.18 -34.06 -2.18
CA PHE A 17 1.64 -34.18 -2.31
C PHE A 17 2.08 -34.62 -3.71
N VAL A 18 1.41 -35.61 -4.31
CA VAL A 18 1.73 -36.09 -5.67
C VAL A 18 1.41 -35.02 -6.72
N PHE A 19 0.35 -34.23 -6.51
CA PHE A 19 -0.05 -33.12 -7.38
C PHE A 19 0.89 -31.90 -7.26
N MET A 20 1.44 -31.61 -6.08
CA MET A 20 2.31 -30.45 -5.86
C MET A 20 3.76 -30.65 -6.32
N PHE A 21 4.31 -31.87 -6.20
CA PHE A 21 5.75 -32.12 -6.42
C PHE A 21 6.04 -33.06 -7.60
N GLY A 22 5.00 -33.59 -8.24
CA GLY A 22 5.10 -34.52 -9.35
C GLY A 22 5.47 -35.96 -8.92
N PRO A 23 5.23 -36.96 -9.79
CA PRO A 23 5.39 -38.39 -9.44
C PRO A 23 6.82 -38.77 -9.05
N ALA A 24 7.83 -38.05 -9.55
CA ALA A 24 9.24 -38.32 -9.31
C ALA A 24 9.70 -37.87 -7.90
N ALA A 25 9.15 -36.78 -7.35
CA ALA A 25 9.45 -36.32 -6.00
C ALA A 25 8.79 -37.20 -4.93
N TRP A 26 7.58 -37.72 -5.23
CA TRP A 26 6.92 -38.73 -4.39
C TRP A 26 7.73 -40.03 -4.28
N ALA A 27 8.41 -40.44 -5.36
CA ALA A 27 9.28 -41.61 -5.38
C ALA A 27 10.50 -41.50 -4.43
N GLN A 28 10.91 -40.28 -4.08
CA GLN A 28 12.07 -39.99 -3.22
C GLN A 28 11.69 -39.42 -1.84
N GLY A 29 10.39 -39.22 -1.58
CA GLY A 29 9.84 -38.63 -0.36
C GLY A 29 9.51 -39.65 0.76
N PRO A 30 8.79 -39.24 1.83
CA PRO A 30 8.62 -40.02 3.06
C PRO A 30 7.55 -41.10 2.92
N GLN A 31 7.72 -42.01 1.96
CA GLN A 31 6.78 -43.09 1.66
C GLN A 31 6.49 -43.95 2.91
N ASP A 32 7.51 -44.21 3.73
CA ASP A 32 7.42 -45.06 4.92
C ASP A 32 6.55 -44.47 6.05
N LEU A 33 6.35 -43.15 6.08
CA LEU A 33 5.51 -42.46 7.07
C LEU A 33 4.02 -42.54 6.72
N PHE A 34 3.67 -42.61 5.42
CA PHE A 34 2.29 -42.65 4.93
C PHE A 34 1.79 -44.09 4.69
N ILE A 35 2.68 -44.99 4.26
CA ILE A 35 2.35 -46.37 3.86
C ILE A 35 1.99 -47.26 5.06
N LYS A 36 2.48 -46.97 6.27
CA LYS A 36 2.24 -47.78 7.47
C LYS A 36 0.78 -47.82 7.97
N HIS A 37 -0.12 -47.01 7.41
CA HIS A 37 -1.46 -46.79 8.00
C HIS A 37 -2.65 -47.02 7.05
N VAL A 38 -2.42 -47.56 5.84
CA VAL A 38 -3.50 -47.80 4.87
C VAL A 38 -3.72 -49.31 4.67
N THR A 39 -4.90 -49.78 5.08
CA THR A 39 -5.43 -51.10 4.69
C THR A 39 -6.93 -50.96 4.56
N TYR A 40 -7.46 -51.19 3.37
CA TYR A 40 -8.90 -51.31 3.17
C TYR A 40 -9.21 -52.29 2.03
N SER A 41 -10.43 -52.84 2.08
CA SER A 41 -10.95 -53.79 1.11
C SER A 41 -11.82 -53.07 0.08
N THR A 42 -11.60 -53.33 -1.20
CA THR A 42 -12.48 -52.90 -2.28
C THR A 42 -13.74 -53.78 -2.35
N SER A 43 -14.78 -53.32 -3.05
CA SER A 43 -16.09 -54.00 -3.17
C SER A 43 -16.03 -55.36 -3.89
N ASP A 44 -14.99 -55.59 -4.67
CA ASP A 44 -14.63 -56.84 -5.36
C ASP A 44 -13.70 -57.76 -4.56
N GLY A 45 -13.40 -57.41 -3.30
CA GLY A 45 -12.72 -58.29 -2.34
C GLY A 45 -11.19 -58.23 -2.35
N HIS A 46 -10.59 -57.29 -3.09
CA HIS A 46 -9.15 -57.06 -3.06
C HIS A 46 -8.76 -56.23 -1.83
N VAL A 47 -7.69 -56.65 -1.14
CA VAL A 47 -7.12 -55.89 -0.02
C VAL A 47 -5.99 -55.03 -0.57
N VAL A 48 -6.21 -53.71 -0.60
CA VAL A 48 -5.18 -52.74 -0.96
C VAL A 48 -4.38 -52.40 0.28
N ASN A 49 -3.13 -52.84 0.31
CA ASN A 49 -2.17 -52.60 1.39
C ASN A 49 -0.86 -52.00 0.85
N ALA A 50 0.05 -51.69 1.77
CA ALA A 50 1.39 -51.18 1.48
C ALA A 50 2.12 -51.98 0.38
N ASP A 51 2.05 -53.32 0.46
CA ASP A 51 2.75 -54.22 -0.45
C ASP A 51 2.10 -54.25 -1.85
N TYR A 52 0.78 -54.13 -1.91
CA TYR A 52 0.02 -54.04 -3.16
C TYR A 52 0.35 -52.75 -3.93
N LEU A 53 0.46 -51.62 -3.23
CA LEU A 53 0.80 -50.33 -3.84
C LEU A 53 2.26 -50.26 -4.30
N GLN A 54 3.18 -50.94 -3.61
CA GLN A 54 4.56 -51.09 -4.08
C GLN A 54 4.69 -52.00 -5.31
N ALA A 55 3.80 -52.99 -5.48
CA ALA A 55 3.93 -54.01 -6.53
C ALA A 55 3.42 -53.59 -7.92
N ILE A 56 2.51 -52.61 -8.01
CA ILE A 56 1.76 -52.34 -9.27
C ILE A 56 2.31 -51.18 -10.13
N GLY A 57 3.27 -50.40 -9.65
CA GLY A 57 3.92 -49.33 -10.41
C GLY A 57 3.02 -48.12 -10.75
N ASN A 58 3.65 -47.00 -11.15
CA ASN A 58 3.00 -45.68 -11.22
C ASN A 58 1.74 -45.60 -12.10
N ALA A 59 1.70 -46.30 -13.25
CA ALA A 59 0.57 -46.21 -14.17
C ALA A 59 -0.69 -46.96 -13.67
N ALA A 60 -0.52 -48.13 -13.04
CA ALA A 60 -1.63 -48.89 -12.48
C ALA A 60 -2.13 -48.27 -11.16
N MET A 61 -1.23 -47.63 -10.39
CA MET A 61 -1.58 -46.84 -9.22
C MET A 61 -2.51 -45.67 -9.59
N MET A 62 -2.24 -44.94 -10.69
CA MET A 62 -3.09 -43.85 -11.18
C MET A 62 -4.49 -44.32 -11.63
N ASN A 63 -4.59 -45.50 -12.25
CA ASN A 63 -5.88 -46.10 -12.57
C ASN A 63 -6.66 -46.53 -11.31
N ALA A 64 -5.98 -47.11 -10.32
CA ALA A 64 -6.61 -47.45 -9.04
C ALA A 64 -7.05 -46.20 -8.24
N LEU A 65 -6.29 -45.10 -8.33
CA LEU A 65 -6.63 -43.78 -7.79
C LEU A 65 -7.90 -43.21 -8.48
N GLN A 66 -8.04 -43.37 -9.80
CA GLN A 66 -9.23 -42.96 -10.56
C GLN A 66 -10.46 -43.84 -10.29
N GLU A 67 -10.30 -45.16 -10.13
CA GLU A 67 -11.39 -46.09 -9.82
C GLU A 67 -11.92 -45.89 -8.38
N GLY A 68 -11.02 -45.65 -7.41
CA GLY A 68 -11.39 -45.30 -6.03
C GLY A 68 -12.09 -43.93 -5.91
N TYR A 69 -11.69 -42.95 -6.73
CA TYR A 69 -12.34 -41.64 -6.87
C TYR A 69 -13.78 -41.78 -7.39
N LYS A 70 -14.00 -42.65 -8.40
CA LYS A 70 -15.35 -42.94 -8.92
C LYS A 70 -16.26 -43.61 -7.88
N ALA A 71 -15.72 -44.50 -7.04
CA ALA A 71 -16.51 -45.20 -6.01
C ALA A 71 -16.99 -44.27 -4.87
N ALA A 72 -16.24 -43.22 -4.54
CA ALA A 72 -16.61 -42.24 -3.50
C ALA A 72 -17.75 -41.28 -3.92
N LEU A 73 -17.97 -41.10 -5.23
CA LEU A 73 -18.96 -40.18 -5.79
C LEU A 73 -20.42 -40.69 -5.74
N PHE A 74 -20.65 -41.97 -5.39
CA PHE A 74 -21.99 -42.58 -5.39
C PHE A 74 -22.63 -42.74 -4.01
N ASP A 75 -22.00 -42.27 -2.93
CA ASP A 75 -22.58 -42.22 -1.58
C ASP A 75 -22.87 -40.78 -1.16
N SER A 76 -24.14 -40.49 -0.85
CA SER A 76 -24.67 -39.16 -0.57
C SER A 76 -24.11 -38.53 0.71
N GLN A 77 -23.59 -39.32 1.66
CA GLN A 77 -22.91 -38.77 2.85
C GLN A 77 -21.51 -38.21 2.53
N SER A 78 -20.89 -38.65 1.43
CA SER A 78 -19.54 -38.23 1.02
C SER A 78 -19.54 -36.84 0.39
N ILE A 79 -20.67 -36.44 -0.20
CA ILE A 79 -20.82 -35.20 -0.98
C ILE A 79 -20.82 -33.96 -0.08
N SER A 80 -21.54 -33.98 1.04
CA SER A 80 -21.57 -32.82 1.95
C SER A 80 -20.23 -32.61 2.65
N VAL A 81 -19.54 -33.70 3.00
CA VAL A 81 -18.19 -33.67 3.59
C VAL A 81 -17.16 -33.16 2.57
N PHE A 82 -17.35 -33.44 1.28
CA PHE A 82 -16.49 -32.95 0.21
C PHE A 82 -16.74 -31.46 -0.10
N GLN A 83 -17.99 -30.97 -0.02
CA GLN A 83 -18.31 -29.55 -0.17
C GLN A 83 -17.68 -28.69 0.94
N ASP A 84 -17.76 -29.15 2.19
CA ASP A 84 -17.06 -28.53 3.33
C ASP A 84 -15.52 -28.59 3.16
N GLN A 85 -15.00 -29.64 2.52
CA GLN A 85 -13.57 -29.81 2.25
C GLN A 85 -13.05 -28.97 1.07
N MET A 86 -13.89 -28.67 0.08
CA MET A 86 -13.54 -27.74 -0.98
C MET A 86 -13.53 -26.31 -0.46
N GLY A 87 -14.46 -25.91 0.41
CA GLY A 87 -14.35 -24.66 1.18
C GLY A 87 -13.05 -24.58 1.99
N PHE A 88 -12.65 -25.68 2.63
CA PHE A 88 -11.34 -25.81 3.27
C PHE A 88 -10.15 -25.68 2.30
N ILE A 89 -10.25 -26.17 1.06
CA ILE A 89 -9.20 -26.01 0.02
C ILE A 89 -9.15 -24.56 -0.50
N TYR A 90 -10.29 -23.89 -0.64
CA TYR A 90 -10.41 -22.46 -0.97
C TYR A 90 -9.70 -21.58 0.08
N ASP A 91 -9.87 -21.89 1.36
CA ASP A 91 -9.20 -21.17 2.46
C ASP A 91 -7.71 -21.54 2.61
N TRP A 92 -7.29 -22.73 2.19
CA TRP A 92 -5.92 -23.24 2.42
C TRP A 92 -4.94 -22.93 1.28
N GLY A 93 -5.41 -22.94 0.01
CA GLY A 93 -4.56 -22.70 -1.16
C GLY A 93 -4.00 -21.28 -1.27
N ALA A 94 -4.77 -20.29 -0.82
CA ALA A 94 -4.36 -18.89 -0.84
C ALA A 94 -3.29 -18.56 0.23
N ASN A 95 -3.23 -19.34 1.32
CA ASN A 95 -2.31 -19.13 2.44
C ASN A 95 -0.89 -19.69 2.24
N ILE A 96 -0.67 -20.59 1.28
CA ILE A 96 0.60 -21.30 1.10
C ILE A 96 1.53 -20.60 0.11
N ASN A 97 0.98 -19.93 -0.90
CA ASN A 97 1.76 -19.21 -1.90
C ASN A 97 2.31 -17.86 -1.38
N SER A 98 1.89 -17.40 -0.19
CA SER A 98 2.35 -16.17 0.47
C SER A 98 3.39 -16.40 1.58
N MET A 99 3.77 -17.66 1.88
CA MET A 99 4.66 -17.97 3.01
C MET A 99 6.13 -17.73 2.68
N SER A 100 6.81 -16.94 3.53
CA SER A 100 8.27 -16.79 3.48
C SER A 100 8.99 -18.14 3.76
N PRO A 101 10.23 -18.34 3.27
CA PRO A 101 11.02 -19.55 3.55
C PRO A 101 11.16 -19.89 5.04
N LYS A 102 11.19 -18.87 5.92
CA LYS A 102 11.28 -19.03 7.37
C LYS A 102 9.96 -19.53 7.98
N THR A 103 8.83 -19.05 7.45
CA THR A 103 7.48 -19.53 7.81
C THR A 103 7.30 -20.98 7.36
N TRP A 104 7.90 -21.36 6.22
CA TRP A 104 7.95 -22.73 5.73
C TRP A 104 8.71 -23.68 6.64
N ASP A 105 9.86 -23.26 7.18
CA ASP A 105 10.63 -24.09 8.13
C ASP A 105 9.88 -24.29 9.44
N GLN A 106 9.24 -23.25 9.96
CA GLN A 106 8.42 -23.34 11.17
C GLN A 106 7.18 -24.22 10.96
N PHE A 107 6.48 -24.06 9.84
CA PHE A 107 5.35 -24.92 9.48
C PHE A 107 5.76 -26.39 9.36
N ARG A 108 6.92 -26.69 8.75
CA ARG A 108 7.48 -28.04 8.68
C ARG A 108 7.75 -28.63 10.08
N ALA A 109 8.31 -27.83 10.98
CA ALA A 109 8.58 -28.23 12.36
C ALA A 109 7.28 -28.48 13.16
N ASP A 110 6.28 -27.62 13.00
CA ASP A 110 4.99 -27.70 13.71
C ASP A 110 4.10 -28.83 13.18
N MET A 111 4.14 -29.11 11.88
CA MET A 111 3.48 -30.29 11.29
C MET A 111 4.16 -31.59 11.70
N ALA A 112 5.48 -31.60 11.88
CA ALA A 112 6.20 -32.75 12.40
C ALA A 112 5.89 -33.02 13.88
N ALA A 113 5.57 -31.98 14.66
CA ALA A 113 5.29 -32.08 16.09
C ALA A 113 3.84 -32.49 16.42
N ASP A 114 2.83 -31.84 15.82
CA ASP A 114 1.42 -32.18 16.05
C ASP A 114 0.53 -31.76 14.85
N PRO A 115 0.32 -32.66 13.87
CA PRO A 115 -0.42 -32.33 12.65
C PRO A 115 -1.84 -31.80 12.89
N LEU A 116 -2.56 -32.34 13.88
CA LEU A 116 -3.97 -32.01 14.12
C LEU A 116 -4.13 -30.65 14.80
N LYS A 117 -3.24 -30.33 15.74
CA LYS A 117 -3.23 -29.04 16.44
C LYS A 117 -2.73 -27.92 15.53
N THR A 118 -1.74 -28.21 14.67
CA THR A 118 -1.23 -27.27 13.66
C THR A 118 -2.27 -26.96 12.59
N THR A 119 -3.05 -27.94 12.12
CA THR A 119 -4.20 -27.67 11.23
C THR A 119 -5.24 -26.77 11.89
N ALA A 120 -5.61 -27.01 13.16
CA ALA A 120 -6.61 -26.20 13.86
C ALA A 120 -6.14 -24.76 14.17
N ALA A 121 -4.83 -24.54 14.35
CA ALA A 121 -4.24 -23.22 14.58
C ALA A 121 -4.15 -22.38 13.30
N TYR A 122 -3.87 -23.01 12.15
CA TYR A 122 -3.76 -22.33 10.85
C TYR A 122 -5.11 -22.15 10.14
N VAL A 123 -6.15 -22.89 10.52
CA VAL A 123 -7.55 -22.71 10.04
C VAL A 123 -8.26 -21.54 10.73
N LYS A 124 -7.71 -21.01 11.83
CA LYS A 124 -8.29 -19.87 12.55
C LYS A 124 -7.73 -18.50 12.12
N PHE A 125 -7.40 -18.36 10.84
CA PHE A 125 -6.83 -17.14 10.31
C PHE A 125 -7.88 -16.24 9.65
N ASP A 126 -8.33 -15.27 10.45
CA ASP A 126 -8.93 -14.01 10.04
C ASP A 126 -8.06 -13.29 8.99
N ARG A 127 -8.64 -12.34 8.25
CA ARG A 127 -8.14 -11.61 7.06
C ARG A 127 -6.80 -10.84 7.26
N LYS A 128 -5.75 -11.51 7.75
CA LYS A 128 -4.51 -10.91 8.28
C LYS A 128 -3.19 -11.54 7.80
N LEU A 129 -3.19 -12.58 6.95
CA LEU A 129 -1.93 -13.22 6.51
C LEU A 129 -1.77 -13.50 5.00
N GLN A 130 -2.49 -12.77 4.16
CA GLN A 130 -2.13 -12.69 2.74
C GLN A 130 -1.82 -11.24 2.41
N THR A 131 -0.59 -10.84 2.72
CA THR A 131 0.27 -9.95 1.92
C THR A 131 1.52 -9.61 2.72
N ASP A 132 2.62 -9.40 2.01
CA ASP A 132 3.77 -8.62 2.45
C ASP A 132 3.38 -7.14 2.58
N GLY A 133 2.50 -6.82 3.52
CA GLY A 133 2.27 -5.44 3.97
C GLY A 133 1.61 -4.48 2.97
N SER A 134 1.22 -4.92 1.77
CA SER A 134 0.44 -4.11 0.82
C SER A 134 -0.96 -4.72 0.64
N LEU A 135 -2.01 -3.92 0.84
CA LEU A 135 -3.42 -4.25 0.59
C LEU A 135 -4.06 -5.36 1.46
N ALA A 136 -4.18 -5.12 2.76
CA ALA A 136 -5.31 -5.66 3.53
C ALA A 136 -6.37 -4.55 3.66
N VAL A 137 -7.33 -4.52 2.73
CA VAL A 137 -8.53 -3.67 2.87
C VAL A 137 -9.64 -4.55 3.45
N ALA A 138 -10.13 -4.21 4.63
CA ALA A 138 -11.34 -4.82 5.16
C ALA A 138 -12.50 -4.47 4.22
N ALA A 139 -13.19 -5.45 3.67
CA ALA A 139 -14.43 -5.22 2.92
C ALA A 139 -15.43 -4.52 3.84
N TYR A 140 -16.22 -3.59 3.28
CA TYR A 140 -17.29 -3.00 4.06
C TYR A 140 -18.34 -4.07 4.38
N PRO A 141 -19.00 -4.03 5.55
CA PRO A 141 -20.05 -4.97 5.86
C PRO A 141 -21.20 -4.82 4.85
N LEU A 142 -21.36 -5.84 3.99
CA LEU A 142 -22.45 -5.90 3.04
C LEU A 142 -23.79 -6.05 3.76
N LYS A 143 -24.81 -5.37 3.23
CA LYS A 143 -26.19 -5.59 3.64
C LYS A 143 -26.72 -6.80 2.88
N HIS A 144 -27.54 -7.61 3.55
CA HIS A 144 -28.24 -8.73 2.94
C HIS A 144 -29.70 -8.37 2.67
N GLY A 145 -30.20 -8.76 1.51
CA GLY A 145 -31.60 -8.57 1.11
C GLY A 145 -32.19 -9.80 0.45
N THR A 146 -33.52 -9.91 0.51
CA THR A 146 -34.28 -10.89 -0.26
C THR A 146 -35.42 -10.22 -1.01
N ILE A 147 -35.88 -10.89 -2.09
CA ILE A 147 -37.01 -10.45 -2.90
C ILE A 147 -37.74 -11.68 -3.45
N MET A 148 -39.08 -11.60 -3.52
CA MET A 148 -39.91 -12.62 -4.15
C MET A 148 -40.00 -12.37 -5.65
N VAL A 149 -39.69 -13.39 -6.44
CA VAL A 149 -39.82 -13.39 -7.90
C VAL A 149 -40.77 -14.52 -8.29
N GLY A 150 -42.04 -14.16 -8.54
CA GLY A 150 -43.11 -15.15 -8.57
C GLY A 150 -43.27 -15.82 -7.20
N GLU A 151 -43.18 -17.14 -7.17
CA GLU A 151 -43.27 -17.94 -5.93
C GLU A 151 -41.89 -18.25 -5.30
N LYS A 152 -40.78 -17.80 -5.91
CA LYS A 152 -39.42 -18.08 -5.44
C LYS A 152 -38.83 -16.90 -4.67
N GLU A 153 -38.28 -17.16 -3.48
CA GLU A 153 -37.44 -16.19 -2.78
C GLU A 153 -36.03 -16.19 -3.37
N ARG A 154 -35.49 -14.99 -3.62
CA ARG A 154 -34.15 -14.77 -4.15
C ARG A 154 -33.38 -13.85 -3.22
N SER A 155 -32.10 -14.13 -3.00
CA SER A 155 -31.22 -13.35 -2.12
C SER A 155 -30.17 -12.57 -2.90
N TYR A 156 -29.65 -11.52 -2.28
CA TYR A 156 -28.56 -10.70 -2.80
C TYR A 156 -27.86 -9.97 -1.66
N GLU A 157 -26.61 -9.62 -1.89
CA GLU A 157 -25.84 -8.73 -1.05
C GLU A 157 -25.79 -7.36 -1.72
N TYR A 158 -25.60 -6.29 -0.94
CA TYR A 158 -25.45 -4.95 -1.51
C TYR A 158 -24.72 -4.01 -0.58
N TYR A 159 -24.15 -2.98 -1.19
CA TYR A 159 -23.47 -1.90 -0.51
C TYR A 159 -24.05 -0.55 -0.93
N VAL A 160 -24.33 0.29 0.08
CA VAL A 160 -24.77 1.67 -0.12
C VAL A 160 -23.67 2.56 0.44
N PRO A 161 -23.08 3.45 -0.37
CA PRO A 161 -21.96 4.26 0.06
C PRO A 161 -22.37 5.24 1.16
N SER A 162 -21.46 5.53 2.08
CA SER A 162 -21.70 6.44 3.21
C SER A 162 -22.02 7.87 2.76
N SER A 163 -21.55 8.23 1.56
CA SER A 163 -21.79 9.50 0.88
C SER A 163 -23.21 9.64 0.30
N TYR A 164 -23.99 8.55 0.22
CA TYR A 164 -25.32 8.55 -0.37
C TYR A 164 -26.29 9.50 0.34
N LYS A 165 -26.94 10.38 -0.43
CA LYS A 165 -28.01 11.26 0.04
C LYS A 165 -29.27 11.02 -0.78
N PRO A 166 -30.47 10.87 -0.16
CA PRO A 166 -31.72 10.70 -0.90
C PRO A 166 -32.04 11.82 -1.90
N SER A 167 -31.45 13.01 -1.73
CA SER A 167 -31.63 14.16 -2.64
C SER A 167 -30.84 14.06 -3.95
N GLU A 168 -29.85 13.17 -4.05
CA GLU A 168 -28.96 13.04 -5.18
C GLU A 168 -29.20 11.69 -5.87
N SER A 169 -29.32 11.70 -7.20
CA SER A 169 -29.44 10.45 -7.95
C SER A 169 -28.07 9.80 -8.11
N VAL A 170 -27.98 8.49 -7.90
CA VAL A 170 -26.71 7.73 -7.99
C VAL A 170 -26.79 6.58 -8.98
N PRO A 171 -25.66 6.12 -9.54
CA PRO A 171 -25.63 4.92 -10.37
C PRO A 171 -25.94 3.65 -9.57
N LEU A 172 -26.43 2.62 -10.28
CA LEU A 172 -26.63 1.27 -9.75
C LEU A 172 -25.76 0.28 -10.52
N VAL A 173 -24.96 -0.52 -9.82
CA VAL A 173 -24.09 -1.54 -10.42
C VAL A 173 -24.50 -2.92 -9.91
N LEU A 174 -24.93 -3.80 -10.81
CA LEU A 174 -25.22 -5.21 -10.54
C LEU A 174 -24.00 -6.06 -10.90
N SER A 175 -23.40 -6.76 -9.94
CA SER A 175 -22.20 -7.58 -10.13
C SER A 175 -22.49 -9.07 -9.92
N PHE A 176 -22.32 -9.87 -10.97
CA PHE A 176 -22.72 -11.27 -11.04
C PHE A 176 -21.53 -12.22 -10.91
N HIS A 177 -21.70 -13.21 -10.02
CA HIS A 177 -20.67 -14.17 -9.69
C HIS A 177 -20.45 -15.22 -10.78
N GLY A 178 -19.23 -15.79 -10.82
CA GLY A 178 -18.92 -16.96 -11.65
C GLY A 178 -19.63 -18.23 -11.16
N TYR A 179 -19.59 -19.28 -11.96
CA TYR A 179 -20.23 -20.55 -11.62
C TYR A 179 -19.71 -21.11 -10.27
N GLN A 180 -20.61 -21.61 -9.42
CA GLN A 180 -20.33 -22.13 -8.07
C GLN A 180 -19.90 -21.11 -7.01
N SER A 181 -19.93 -19.81 -7.33
CA SER A 181 -19.70 -18.74 -6.36
C SER A 181 -21.04 -18.17 -5.84
N ASN A 182 -20.99 -17.05 -5.13
CA ASN A 182 -22.13 -16.31 -4.58
C ASN A 182 -21.82 -14.80 -4.60
N GLY A 183 -22.78 -13.96 -4.17
CA GLY A 183 -22.62 -12.51 -4.23
C GLY A 183 -21.50 -11.96 -3.34
N GLU A 184 -21.29 -12.53 -2.15
CA GLU A 184 -20.15 -12.17 -1.28
C GLU A 184 -18.81 -12.51 -1.95
N GLY A 185 -18.70 -13.70 -2.56
CA GLY A 185 -17.52 -14.11 -3.31
C GLY A 185 -17.23 -13.17 -4.49
N GLN A 186 -18.26 -12.69 -5.17
CA GLN A 186 -18.11 -11.72 -6.26
C GLN A 186 -17.68 -10.35 -5.76
N CYS A 187 -18.21 -9.89 -4.63
CA CYS A 187 -17.74 -8.67 -3.99
C CYS A 187 -16.25 -8.76 -3.65
N ASN A 188 -15.83 -9.86 -3.02
CA ASN A 188 -14.43 -10.09 -2.64
C ASN A 188 -13.48 -10.18 -3.85
N LEU A 189 -13.96 -10.77 -4.96
CA LEU A 189 -13.19 -10.89 -6.19
C LEU A 189 -12.99 -9.53 -6.89
N THR A 190 -14.01 -8.68 -6.89
CA THR A 190 -14.04 -7.45 -7.70
C THR A 190 -13.73 -6.18 -6.92
N GLY A 191 -13.89 -6.17 -5.59
CA GLY A 191 -13.71 -4.98 -4.74
C GLY A 191 -14.68 -3.84 -5.05
N LEU A 192 -15.83 -4.14 -5.68
CA LEU A 192 -16.77 -3.11 -6.12
C LEU A 192 -17.48 -2.38 -4.98
N ASP A 193 -17.49 -2.92 -3.76
CA ASP A 193 -17.93 -2.21 -2.55
C ASP A 193 -17.01 -1.03 -2.21
N LEU A 194 -15.69 -1.22 -2.37
CA LEU A 194 -14.71 -0.16 -2.17
C LEU A 194 -14.85 0.95 -3.21
N LEU A 195 -15.10 0.55 -4.47
CA LEU A 195 -15.34 1.51 -5.54
C LEU A 195 -16.68 2.22 -5.39
N ALA A 196 -17.72 1.51 -4.92
CA ALA A 196 -19.00 2.09 -4.61
C ALA A 196 -18.86 3.20 -3.56
N GLU A 197 -18.07 2.97 -2.51
CA GLU A 197 -17.73 4.00 -1.52
C GLU A 197 -16.97 5.18 -2.14
N LYS A 198 -15.94 4.87 -2.94
CA LYS A 198 -15.08 5.86 -3.60
C LYS A 198 -15.83 6.75 -4.60
N TYR A 199 -16.74 6.19 -5.39
CA TYR A 199 -17.39 6.85 -6.53
C TYR A 199 -18.89 7.10 -6.35
N GLY A 200 -19.47 6.73 -5.21
CA GLY A 200 -20.85 7.09 -4.84
C GLY A 200 -21.93 6.37 -5.62
N PHE A 201 -21.68 5.15 -6.09
CA PHE A 201 -22.72 4.30 -6.68
C PHE A 201 -23.17 3.22 -5.69
N ILE A 202 -24.37 2.68 -5.90
CA ILE A 202 -24.85 1.54 -5.12
C ILE A 202 -24.45 0.25 -5.85
N ALA A 203 -23.75 -0.65 -5.16
CA ALA A 203 -23.34 -1.95 -5.68
C ALA A 203 -24.27 -3.06 -5.15
N VAL A 204 -24.71 -3.95 -6.03
CA VAL A 204 -25.58 -5.08 -5.70
C VAL A 204 -24.95 -6.35 -6.27
N PHE A 205 -24.88 -7.39 -5.46
CA PHE A 205 -24.28 -8.68 -5.77
C PHE A 205 -25.36 -9.78 -5.67
N PRO A 206 -26.06 -10.09 -6.76
CA PRO A 206 -27.16 -11.06 -6.73
C PRO A 206 -26.66 -12.50 -6.56
N ASN A 207 -27.38 -13.32 -5.78
CA ASN A 207 -27.08 -14.75 -5.68
C ASN A 207 -27.80 -15.55 -6.78
N GLY A 208 -27.03 -16.45 -7.40
CA GLY A 208 -27.53 -17.49 -8.27
C GLY A 208 -28.31 -18.55 -7.51
N VAL A 209 -29.17 -19.28 -8.24
CA VAL A 209 -29.90 -20.43 -7.70
C VAL A 209 -29.33 -21.72 -8.27
N PRO A 210 -29.56 -22.88 -7.62
CA PRO A 210 -29.24 -24.18 -8.20
C PRO A 210 -29.78 -24.32 -9.63
N ILE A 211 -28.95 -24.85 -10.54
CA ILE A 211 -29.38 -25.10 -11.93
C ILE A 211 -30.63 -26.01 -11.94
N PRO A 212 -31.72 -25.62 -12.61
CA PRO A 212 -32.81 -26.54 -12.90
C PRO A 212 -32.35 -27.70 -13.82
N GLU A 213 -32.96 -28.87 -13.67
CA GLU A 213 -32.80 -29.98 -14.63
C GLU A 213 -33.11 -29.47 -16.06
N GLY A 214 -32.10 -29.47 -16.95
CA GLY A 214 -32.24 -29.04 -18.35
C GLY A 214 -31.77 -27.61 -18.68
N GLY A 215 -31.17 -26.86 -17.74
CA GLY A 215 -30.53 -25.57 -18.04
C GLY A 215 -29.35 -25.72 -19.03
N GLN A 216 -29.36 -24.95 -20.12
CA GLN A 216 -28.27 -24.97 -21.11
C GLN A 216 -27.19 -23.96 -20.74
N LEU A 217 -26.10 -24.43 -20.12
CA LEU A 217 -24.77 -23.87 -20.36
C LEU A 217 -24.25 -24.60 -21.61
N GLY A 218 -23.78 -23.88 -22.62
CA GLY A 218 -23.34 -24.51 -23.86
C GLY A 218 -22.35 -25.68 -23.60
N SER A 219 -22.61 -26.81 -24.27
CA SER A 219 -22.02 -28.17 -24.14
C SER A 219 -22.19 -29.01 -22.87
N LEU A 220 -22.92 -28.63 -21.83
CA LEU A 220 -23.14 -29.57 -20.70
C LEU A 220 -24.31 -30.56 -20.91
N LYS A 221 -24.78 -30.69 -22.15
CA LYS A 221 -25.89 -31.59 -22.54
C LYS A 221 -25.55 -33.09 -22.40
N GLU A 222 -24.28 -33.45 -22.21
CA GLU A 222 -23.81 -34.86 -22.19
C GLU A 222 -22.99 -35.23 -20.95
N ARG A 223 -23.18 -34.56 -19.81
CA ARG A 223 -22.48 -34.87 -18.55
C ARG A 223 -23.45 -35.35 -17.46
N PRO A 224 -23.86 -36.64 -17.46
CA PRO A 224 -24.70 -37.23 -16.40
C PRO A 224 -24.00 -37.31 -15.02
N ASP A 225 -22.76 -36.82 -14.92
CA ASP A 225 -21.91 -36.72 -13.74
C ASP A 225 -21.99 -35.36 -13.01
N LEU A 226 -22.87 -34.44 -13.42
CA LEU A 226 -23.07 -33.15 -12.74
C LEU A 226 -23.88 -33.33 -11.44
N MET A 227 -23.27 -32.96 -10.30
CA MET A 227 -23.91 -33.01 -8.97
C MET A 227 -25.16 -32.10 -8.88
N PRO A 228 -26.21 -32.49 -8.13
CA PRO A 228 -27.30 -31.60 -7.75
C PRO A 228 -26.80 -30.44 -6.85
N GLY A 229 -27.18 -29.19 -7.14
CA GLY A 229 -27.02 -28.06 -6.19
C GLY A 229 -26.11 -26.89 -6.61
N TYR A 230 -25.59 -26.82 -7.83
CA TYR A 230 -24.68 -25.75 -8.25
C TYR A 230 -25.37 -24.41 -8.53
N GLN A 231 -24.90 -23.32 -7.90
CA GLN A 231 -25.42 -21.95 -8.05
C GLN A 231 -24.82 -21.23 -9.28
N GLY A 232 -25.66 -20.55 -10.05
CA GLY A 232 -25.27 -19.74 -11.20
C GLY A 232 -26.44 -18.90 -11.74
N MET A 233 -26.16 -18.01 -12.69
CA MET A 233 -27.17 -17.20 -13.40
C MET A 233 -27.40 -17.75 -14.80
N TRP A 234 -28.68 -17.82 -15.21
CA TRP A 234 -29.11 -18.53 -16.41
C TRP A 234 -29.66 -17.61 -17.48
N VAL A 235 -29.03 -17.66 -18.66
CA VAL A 235 -29.43 -16.90 -19.86
C VAL A 235 -30.79 -17.33 -20.43
N GLY A 236 -31.20 -18.59 -20.18
CA GLY A 236 -32.45 -19.17 -20.68
C GLY A 236 -33.60 -19.24 -19.67
N ASP A 237 -33.41 -18.86 -18.40
CA ASP A 237 -34.48 -18.86 -17.40
C ASP A 237 -35.16 -17.49 -17.35
N ALA A 238 -36.45 -17.44 -17.69
CA ALA A 238 -37.27 -16.25 -17.49
C ALA A 238 -37.24 -15.78 -16.02
N GLY A 239 -36.96 -16.68 -15.07
CA GLY A 239 -36.81 -16.38 -13.65
C GLY A 239 -35.64 -15.47 -13.31
N ASP A 240 -34.47 -15.63 -13.93
CA ASP A 240 -33.28 -14.81 -13.63
C ASP A 240 -33.38 -13.41 -14.28
N LEU A 241 -33.93 -13.31 -15.49
CA LEU A 241 -34.23 -12.01 -16.10
C LEU A 241 -35.31 -11.26 -15.32
N ALA A 242 -36.35 -11.96 -14.84
CA ALA A 242 -37.37 -11.38 -13.98
C ALA A 242 -36.79 -10.95 -12.62
N PHE A 243 -35.85 -11.72 -12.06
CA PHE A 243 -35.17 -11.38 -10.82
C PHE A 243 -34.34 -10.10 -10.95
N VAL A 244 -33.51 -9.98 -11.99
CA VAL A 244 -32.74 -8.75 -12.24
C VAL A 244 -33.67 -7.56 -12.46
N THR A 245 -34.75 -7.75 -13.23
CA THR A 245 -35.75 -6.70 -13.43
C THR A 245 -36.36 -6.24 -12.12
N ALA A 246 -36.77 -7.19 -11.26
CA ALA A 246 -37.36 -6.89 -9.96
C ALA A 246 -36.36 -6.22 -9.00
N LEU A 247 -35.07 -6.58 -9.06
CA LEU A 247 -34.02 -5.90 -8.29
C LEU A 247 -33.84 -4.45 -8.73
N ILE A 248 -33.73 -4.18 -10.04
CA ILE A 248 -33.60 -2.81 -10.55
C ILE A 248 -34.78 -1.96 -10.09
N ASP A 249 -36.01 -2.49 -10.22
CA ASP A 249 -37.21 -1.77 -9.84
C ASP A 249 -37.26 -1.54 -8.31
N LYS A 250 -36.91 -2.54 -7.48
CA LYS A 250 -36.83 -2.40 -6.01
C LYS A 250 -35.82 -1.34 -5.57
N PHE A 251 -34.61 -1.34 -6.14
CA PHE A 251 -33.59 -0.36 -5.77
C PHE A 251 -33.96 1.07 -6.21
N LYS A 252 -34.71 1.23 -7.32
CA LYS A 252 -35.28 2.52 -7.73
C LYS A 252 -36.38 3.02 -6.79
N ASP A 253 -37.15 2.11 -6.20
CA ASP A 253 -38.18 2.46 -5.24
C ASP A 253 -37.60 2.83 -3.86
N GLU A 254 -36.49 2.19 -3.46
CA GLU A 254 -35.85 2.39 -2.15
C GLU A 254 -34.79 3.50 -2.14
N TYR A 255 -34.15 3.75 -3.28
CA TYR A 255 -33.08 4.72 -3.44
C TYR A 255 -33.34 5.59 -4.67
N ASN A 256 -32.89 6.85 -4.61
CA ASN A 256 -32.81 7.75 -5.75
C ASN A 256 -31.75 7.24 -6.76
N ILE A 257 -32.11 6.25 -7.55
CA ILE A 257 -31.26 5.68 -8.60
C ILE A 257 -31.50 6.44 -9.91
N ASP A 258 -30.41 6.84 -10.56
CA ASP A 258 -30.48 7.34 -11.92
C ASP A 258 -30.77 6.20 -12.89
N SER A 259 -31.96 6.20 -13.48
CA SER A 259 -32.39 5.17 -14.43
C SER A 259 -31.55 5.11 -15.71
N ASN A 260 -30.78 6.15 -16.01
CA ASN A 260 -29.85 6.17 -17.14
C ASN A 260 -28.45 5.71 -16.76
N ARG A 261 -28.18 5.34 -15.50
CA ARG A 261 -26.87 4.90 -15.00
C ARG A 261 -26.99 3.57 -14.26
N VAL A 262 -27.57 2.58 -14.93
CA VAL A 262 -27.69 1.19 -14.42
C VAL A 262 -26.74 0.30 -15.19
N TYR A 263 -25.79 -0.33 -14.51
CA TYR A 263 -24.74 -1.13 -15.12
C TYR A 263 -24.81 -2.58 -14.66
N ALA A 264 -24.40 -3.51 -15.52
CA ALA A 264 -24.22 -4.92 -15.17
C ALA A 264 -22.79 -5.38 -15.43
N THR A 265 -22.22 -6.13 -14.49
CA THR A 265 -20.86 -6.64 -14.58
C THR A 265 -20.76 -8.05 -14.03
N GLY A 266 -19.75 -8.81 -14.43
CA GLY A 266 -19.52 -10.12 -13.85
C GLY A 266 -18.31 -10.85 -14.41
N MET A 267 -17.96 -11.95 -13.75
CA MET A 267 -16.87 -12.84 -14.17
C MET A 267 -17.42 -14.18 -14.68
N SER A 268 -16.81 -14.75 -15.72
CA SER A 268 -17.12 -16.11 -16.21
C SER A 268 -18.62 -16.27 -16.55
N ASN A 269 -19.37 -17.15 -15.89
CA ASN A 269 -20.83 -17.24 -16.02
C ASN A 269 -21.54 -15.90 -15.79
N GLY A 270 -21.10 -15.09 -14.83
CA GLY A 270 -21.62 -13.73 -14.60
C GLY A 270 -21.31 -12.75 -15.72
N SER A 271 -20.18 -12.91 -16.42
CA SER A 271 -19.85 -12.16 -17.64
C SER A 271 -20.78 -12.54 -18.79
N MET A 272 -20.96 -13.85 -19.03
CA MET A 272 -21.89 -14.36 -20.04
C MET A 272 -23.32 -13.89 -19.77
N PHE A 273 -23.73 -13.90 -18.50
CA PHE A 273 -25.03 -13.37 -18.08
C PHE A 273 -25.14 -11.86 -18.28
N SER A 274 -24.09 -11.09 -18.00
CA SER A 274 -24.07 -9.65 -18.29
C SER A 274 -24.26 -9.36 -19.79
N HIS A 275 -23.60 -10.13 -20.67
CA HIS A 275 -23.85 -10.07 -22.11
C HIS A 275 -25.31 -10.41 -22.47
N ALA A 276 -25.91 -11.41 -21.84
CA ALA A 276 -27.33 -11.72 -22.03
C ALA A 276 -28.25 -10.57 -21.61
N LEU A 277 -27.97 -9.92 -20.47
CA LEU A 277 -28.71 -8.76 -20.01
C LEU A 277 -28.57 -7.58 -20.98
N ALA A 278 -27.38 -7.37 -21.56
CA ALA A 278 -27.20 -6.36 -22.61
C ALA A 278 -28.01 -6.68 -23.87
N VAL A 279 -28.17 -7.95 -24.26
CA VAL A 279 -29.01 -8.33 -25.40
C VAL A 279 -30.50 -8.21 -25.08
N MET A 280 -30.95 -8.72 -23.93
CA MET A 280 -32.38 -8.88 -23.63
C MET A 280 -33.00 -7.70 -22.88
N LEU A 281 -32.20 -6.99 -22.09
CA LEU A 281 -32.61 -5.89 -21.20
C LEU A 281 -31.83 -4.59 -21.46
N SER A 282 -31.33 -4.35 -22.67
CA SER A 282 -30.69 -3.06 -23.04
C SER A 282 -31.60 -1.84 -22.82
N ASP A 283 -32.91 -2.01 -22.70
CA ASP A 283 -33.86 -0.96 -22.32
C ASP A 283 -33.82 -0.59 -20.83
N LYS A 284 -33.23 -1.44 -19.97
CA LYS A 284 -33.12 -1.23 -18.51
C LYS A 284 -31.67 -1.04 -18.03
N ILE A 285 -30.67 -1.41 -18.83
CA ILE A 285 -29.24 -1.32 -18.50
C ILE A 285 -28.53 -0.41 -19.50
N THR A 286 -27.61 0.43 -19.01
CA THR A 286 -26.88 1.46 -19.76
C THR A 286 -25.56 0.99 -20.32
N GLY A 287 -24.87 0.07 -19.63
CA GLY A 287 -23.61 -0.49 -20.07
C GLY A 287 -23.29 -1.78 -19.33
N ILE A 288 -22.40 -2.59 -19.92
CA ILE A 288 -21.92 -3.81 -19.28
C ILE A 288 -20.40 -3.94 -19.28
N VAL A 289 -19.90 -4.69 -18.30
CA VAL A 289 -18.50 -5.14 -18.22
C VAL A 289 -18.48 -6.66 -18.06
N GLY A 290 -17.81 -7.36 -18.97
CA GLY A 290 -17.66 -8.80 -18.91
C GLY A 290 -16.21 -9.23 -18.80
N ALA A 291 -15.83 -9.96 -17.74
CA ALA A 291 -14.51 -10.55 -17.59
C ALA A 291 -14.53 -12.08 -17.76
N THR A 292 -13.61 -12.62 -18.56
CA THR A 292 -13.35 -14.06 -18.72
C THR A 292 -14.57 -14.92 -19.08
N GLY A 293 -15.57 -14.31 -19.72
CA GLY A 293 -16.78 -14.99 -20.19
C GLY A 293 -17.34 -14.31 -21.45
N PRO A 294 -17.12 -14.87 -22.64
CA PRO A 294 -17.48 -14.27 -23.91
C PRO A 294 -18.99 -14.35 -24.16
N LEU A 295 -19.44 -13.69 -25.24
CA LEU A 295 -20.79 -13.84 -25.74
C LEU A 295 -21.01 -15.29 -26.21
N THR A 296 -22.17 -15.86 -25.87
CA THR A 296 -22.55 -17.19 -26.36
C THR A 296 -23.13 -17.11 -27.78
N ALA A 297 -22.84 -18.08 -28.63
CA ALA A 297 -23.34 -18.18 -30.00
C ALA A 297 -24.88 -18.07 -30.08
N SER A 298 -25.62 -18.67 -29.13
CA SER A 298 -27.08 -18.57 -29.09
C SER A 298 -27.62 -17.15 -28.88
N LEU A 299 -26.81 -16.25 -28.29
CA LEU A 299 -27.15 -14.84 -28.14
C LEU A 299 -26.70 -14.00 -29.34
N ALA A 300 -25.67 -14.44 -30.07
CA ALA A 300 -25.18 -13.76 -31.26
C ALA A 300 -26.19 -13.77 -32.40
N ASP A 301 -27.09 -14.76 -32.43
CA ASP A 301 -28.22 -14.82 -33.37
C ASP A 301 -29.37 -13.86 -33.01
N LEU A 302 -29.35 -13.25 -31.83
CA LEU A 302 -30.34 -12.26 -31.39
C LEU A 302 -29.88 -10.84 -31.74
N THR A 303 -30.75 -9.86 -31.48
CA THR A 303 -30.40 -8.44 -31.64
C THR A 303 -30.76 -7.69 -30.36
N PRO A 304 -29.83 -6.95 -29.75
CA PRO A 304 -30.13 -6.07 -28.63
C PRO A 304 -31.27 -5.10 -28.96
N LYS A 305 -32.15 -4.79 -27.99
CA LYS A 305 -33.25 -3.83 -28.23
C LYS A 305 -32.72 -2.43 -28.58
N ARG A 306 -31.54 -2.07 -28.08
CA ARG A 306 -30.78 -0.88 -28.50
C ARG A 306 -29.27 -1.11 -28.35
N PRO A 307 -28.44 -0.38 -29.11
CA PRO A 307 -27.01 -0.25 -28.85
C PRO A 307 -26.73 0.16 -27.40
N ILE A 308 -25.67 -0.40 -26.83
CA ILE A 308 -25.29 -0.25 -25.43
C ILE A 308 -23.77 -0.32 -25.29
N THR A 309 -23.16 0.49 -24.43
CA THR A 309 -21.71 0.44 -24.21
C THR A 309 -21.30 -0.90 -23.60
N VAL A 310 -20.30 -1.55 -24.18
CA VAL A 310 -19.80 -2.85 -23.73
C VAL A 310 -18.31 -2.80 -23.50
N ILE A 311 -17.87 -3.30 -22.36
CA ILE A 311 -16.48 -3.54 -22.04
C ILE A 311 -16.28 -5.05 -21.87
N HIS A 312 -15.30 -5.63 -22.55
CA HIS A 312 -14.95 -7.04 -22.44
C HIS A 312 -13.48 -7.19 -22.03
N CYS A 313 -13.16 -8.13 -21.14
CA CYS A 313 -11.80 -8.42 -20.72
C CYS A 313 -11.56 -9.93 -20.74
N GLN A 314 -10.49 -10.37 -21.40
CA GLN A 314 -10.15 -11.80 -21.50
C GLN A 314 -8.63 -12.00 -21.43
N GLY A 315 -8.21 -13.04 -20.70
CA GLY A 315 -6.84 -13.54 -20.71
C GLY A 315 -6.57 -14.45 -21.90
N THR A 316 -5.38 -14.33 -22.51
CA THR A 316 -5.00 -15.20 -23.65
C THR A 316 -4.72 -16.64 -23.24
N ASP A 317 -4.34 -16.85 -21.98
CA ASP A 317 -3.91 -18.13 -21.42
C ASP A 317 -4.98 -18.69 -20.46
N ASP A 318 -6.24 -18.26 -20.63
CA ASP A 318 -7.39 -18.74 -19.86
C ASP A 318 -7.65 -20.24 -20.11
N PRO A 319 -7.42 -21.12 -19.11
CA PRO A 319 -7.53 -22.57 -19.29
C PRO A 319 -8.98 -23.08 -19.11
N VAL A 320 -9.91 -22.22 -18.69
CA VAL A 320 -11.30 -22.58 -18.36
C VAL A 320 -12.23 -22.17 -19.49
N VAL A 321 -12.09 -20.94 -19.97
CA VAL A 321 -12.81 -20.37 -21.11
C VAL A 321 -11.78 -19.86 -22.12
N PRO A 322 -11.33 -20.73 -23.05
CA PRO A 322 -10.27 -20.41 -23.99
C PRO A 322 -10.51 -19.12 -24.76
N TYR A 323 -9.46 -18.32 -24.93
CA TYR A 323 -9.50 -17.04 -25.66
C TYR A 323 -10.06 -17.16 -27.07
N ASP A 324 -9.70 -18.24 -27.78
CA ASP A 324 -10.15 -18.54 -29.15
C ASP A 324 -11.58 -19.10 -29.22
N GLY A 325 -12.28 -19.18 -28.09
CA GLY A 325 -13.63 -19.71 -28.00
C GLY A 325 -13.70 -21.23 -28.08
N VAL A 326 -14.90 -21.76 -27.88
CA VAL A 326 -15.17 -23.21 -27.97
C VAL A 326 -16.49 -23.38 -28.70
N LEU A 327 -16.41 -23.54 -30.03
CA LEU A 327 -17.57 -23.62 -30.91
C LEU A 327 -18.52 -24.77 -30.55
N GLU A 328 -17.99 -25.92 -30.12
CA GLU A 328 -18.78 -27.07 -29.65
C GLU A 328 -19.57 -26.76 -28.37
N SER A 329 -19.05 -25.84 -27.55
CA SER A 329 -19.68 -25.30 -26.35
C SER A 329 -20.46 -24.02 -26.60
N GLY A 330 -20.57 -23.58 -27.84
CA GLY A 330 -21.32 -22.37 -28.19
C GLY A 330 -20.73 -21.09 -27.58
N TYR A 331 -19.44 -21.06 -27.24
CA TYR A 331 -18.75 -19.83 -26.81
C TYR A 331 -18.01 -19.22 -28.00
N LEU A 332 -18.28 -17.95 -28.28
CA LEU A 332 -17.47 -17.19 -29.24
C LEU A 332 -16.06 -16.96 -28.67
N SER A 333 -15.09 -16.71 -29.55
CA SER A 333 -13.80 -16.15 -29.12
C SER A 333 -13.98 -14.75 -28.51
N ALA A 334 -12.96 -14.30 -27.77
CA ALA A 334 -12.90 -12.94 -27.26
C ALA A 334 -13.04 -11.91 -28.40
N GLU A 335 -12.34 -12.11 -29.51
CA GLU A 335 -12.39 -11.18 -30.65
C GLU A 335 -13.72 -11.24 -31.39
N GLN A 336 -14.29 -12.42 -31.63
CA GLN A 336 -15.64 -12.53 -32.20
C GLN A 336 -16.71 -11.88 -31.31
N THR A 337 -16.54 -11.94 -29.98
CA THR A 337 -17.42 -11.24 -29.04
C THR A 337 -17.35 -9.73 -29.26
N VAL A 338 -16.13 -9.19 -29.35
CA VAL A 338 -15.89 -7.76 -29.60
C VAL A 338 -16.45 -7.34 -30.97
N ASP A 339 -16.15 -8.11 -32.02
CA ASP A 339 -16.64 -7.85 -33.37
C ASP A 339 -18.18 -7.82 -33.45
N GLN A 340 -18.84 -8.74 -32.74
CA GLN A 340 -20.30 -8.77 -32.68
C GLN A 340 -20.88 -7.51 -32.03
N TRP A 341 -20.25 -7.01 -30.96
CA TRP A 341 -20.67 -5.75 -30.33
C TRP A 341 -20.34 -4.53 -31.18
N VAL A 342 -19.19 -4.51 -31.85
CA VAL A 342 -18.83 -3.47 -32.84
C VAL A 342 -19.89 -3.42 -33.95
N HIS A 343 -20.34 -4.58 -34.42
CA HIS A 343 -21.40 -4.69 -35.42
C HIS A 343 -22.76 -4.16 -34.89
N TRP A 344 -23.20 -4.62 -33.71
CA TRP A 344 -24.48 -4.18 -33.14
C TRP A 344 -24.50 -2.70 -32.77
N ASN A 345 -23.39 -2.15 -32.26
CA ASN A 345 -23.30 -0.74 -31.88
C ASN A 345 -22.98 0.18 -33.06
N GLN A 346 -22.56 -0.38 -34.20
CA GLN A 346 -22.09 0.36 -35.37
C GLN A 346 -20.98 1.37 -35.04
N THR A 347 -20.02 0.94 -34.21
CA THR A 347 -18.84 1.75 -33.90
C THR A 347 -17.89 1.85 -35.09
N SER A 348 -16.86 2.69 -34.96
CA SER A 348 -15.66 2.58 -35.80
C SER A 348 -15.07 1.16 -35.72
N THR A 349 -14.57 0.64 -36.85
CA THR A 349 -13.95 -0.69 -36.92
C THR A 349 -12.46 -0.68 -36.58
N GLU A 350 -11.83 0.49 -36.62
CA GLU A 350 -10.44 0.70 -36.18
C GLU A 350 -10.46 1.26 -34.75
N PRO A 351 -9.87 0.55 -33.76
CA PRO A 351 -9.84 1.02 -32.38
C PRO A 351 -8.69 1.99 -32.12
N GLU A 352 -8.86 2.86 -31.13
CA GLU A 352 -7.72 3.44 -30.42
C GLU A 352 -7.05 2.35 -29.56
N ILE A 353 -5.72 2.25 -29.63
CA ILE A 353 -4.94 1.23 -28.94
C ILE A 353 -4.10 1.88 -27.85
N ILE A 354 -4.25 1.38 -26.62
CA ILE A 354 -3.54 1.86 -25.44
C ILE A 354 -2.80 0.67 -24.81
N HIS A 355 -1.48 0.76 -24.73
CA HIS A 355 -0.65 -0.23 -24.02
C HIS A 355 -0.41 0.24 -22.59
N TYR A 356 -0.79 -0.58 -21.61
CA TYR A 356 -0.53 -0.26 -20.21
C TYR A 356 0.94 -0.51 -19.85
N PRO A 357 1.58 0.38 -19.07
CA PRO A 357 2.94 0.15 -18.60
C PRO A 357 2.97 -1.03 -17.63
N LYS A 358 4.10 -1.75 -17.57
CA LYS A 358 4.35 -2.70 -16.50
C LYS A 358 4.59 -1.95 -15.19
N VAL A 359 3.63 -2.00 -14.28
CA VAL A 359 3.72 -1.41 -12.94
C VAL A 359 4.18 -2.42 -11.89
N VAL A 360 3.96 -3.72 -12.15
CA VAL A 360 4.52 -4.83 -11.36
C VAL A 360 5.62 -5.51 -12.19
N PRO A 361 6.92 -5.31 -11.87
CA PRO A 361 8.02 -5.79 -12.71
C PRO A 361 8.06 -7.30 -12.91
N ASP A 362 7.71 -8.08 -11.88
CA ASP A 362 7.79 -9.54 -11.88
C ASP A 362 6.50 -10.25 -12.34
N ASP A 363 5.46 -9.48 -12.66
CA ASP A 363 4.22 -10.04 -13.18
C ASP A 363 4.41 -10.46 -14.66
N PRO A 364 4.13 -11.73 -15.01
CA PRO A 364 4.39 -12.28 -16.33
C PRO A 364 3.41 -11.79 -17.41
N THR A 365 2.36 -11.06 -17.04
CA THR A 365 1.30 -10.60 -17.93
C THR A 365 1.55 -9.20 -18.49
N SER A 366 0.81 -8.83 -19.53
CA SER A 366 0.70 -7.44 -20.02
C SER A 366 -0.69 -7.15 -20.54
N ILE A 367 -1.10 -5.87 -20.54
CA ILE A 367 -2.46 -5.47 -20.90
C ILE A 367 -2.44 -4.47 -22.06
N THR A 368 -3.25 -4.75 -23.07
CA THR A 368 -3.56 -3.82 -24.15
C THR A 368 -5.06 -3.56 -24.17
N LYS A 369 -5.43 -2.28 -24.24
CA LYS A 369 -6.81 -1.80 -24.32
C LYS A 369 -7.10 -1.30 -25.73
N TYR A 370 -8.22 -1.75 -26.29
CA TYR A 370 -8.74 -1.35 -27.59
C TYR A 370 -10.07 -0.61 -27.40
N VAL A 371 -10.21 0.59 -27.95
CA VAL A 371 -11.40 1.44 -27.78
C VAL A 371 -12.02 1.73 -29.15
N TYR A 372 -13.19 1.15 -29.41
CA TYR A 372 -13.99 1.40 -30.60
C TYR A 372 -15.05 2.47 -30.26
N THR A 373 -14.94 3.63 -30.89
CA THR A 373 -15.77 4.82 -30.61
C THR A 373 -16.79 5.09 -31.71
N ASN A 374 -17.57 6.18 -31.60
CA ASN A 374 -18.53 6.63 -32.61
C ASN A 374 -19.67 5.64 -32.90
N GLY A 375 -20.07 4.82 -31.91
CA GLY A 375 -21.26 3.99 -32.04
C GLY A 375 -22.55 4.81 -32.02
N ILE A 376 -23.66 4.17 -32.37
CA ILE A 376 -25.00 4.79 -32.27
C ILE A 376 -25.22 5.30 -30.84
N ASN A 377 -25.73 6.52 -30.70
CA ASN A 377 -25.95 7.21 -29.43
C ASN A 377 -24.66 7.30 -28.57
N ASP A 378 -23.51 7.52 -29.22
CA ASP A 378 -22.19 7.65 -28.60
C ASP A 378 -21.76 6.41 -27.79
N THR A 379 -22.33 5.24 -28.11
CA THR A 379 -21.92 3.97 -27.50
C THR A 379 -20.50 3.59 -27.90
N LYS A 380 -19.83 2.87 -27.01
CA LYS A 380 -18.46 2.39 -27.21
C LYS A 380 -18.38 0.88 -27.05
N VAL A 381 -17.40 0.27 -27.71
CA VAL A 381 -16.96 -1.09 -27.40
C VAL A 381 -15.51 -1.00 -26.94
N ILE A 382 -15.20 -1.57 -25.78
CA ILE A 382 -13.86 -1.53 -25.20
C ILE A 382 -13.41 -2.95 -24.92
N PHE A 383 -12.19 -3.28 -25.33
CA PHE A 383 -11.62 -4.60 -25.12
C PHE A 383 -10.29 -4.51 -24.37
N TYR A 384 -10.21 -5.19 -23.23
CA TYR A 384 -9.00 -5.39 -22.44
C TYR A 384 -8.44 -6.78 -22.72
N LYS A 385 -7.39 -6.84 -23.54
CA LYS A 385 -6.65 -8.06 -23.80
C LYS A 385 -5.53 -8.22 -22.78
N VAL A 386 -5.54 -9.32 -22.03
CA VAL A 386 -4.52 -9.63 -21.02
C VAL A 386 -3.64 -10.75 -21.53
N GLU A 387 -2.52 -10.38 -22.14
CA GLU A 387 -1.52 -11.32 -22.65
C GLU A 387 -0.88 -12.08 -21.48
N GLY A 388 -0.89 -13.41 -21.54
CA GLY A 388 -0.45 -14.32 -20.46
C GLY A 388 -1.41 -14.43 -19.27
N GLY A 389 -2.54 -13.72 -19.30
CA GLY A 389 -3.55 -13.75 -18.24
C GLY A 389 -4.46 -14.98 -18.31
N GLY A 390 -4.97 -15.40 -17.15
CA GLY A 390 -5.85 -16.55 -16.99
C GLY A 390 -7.34 -16.22 -16.81
N HIS A 391 -8.11 -17.22 -16.37
CA HIS A 391 -9.51 -17.17 -15.92
C HIS A 391 -9.68 -16.42 -14.59
N THR A 392 -9.39 -15.12 -14.62
CA THR A 392 -9.27 -14.26 -13.42
C THR A 392 -9.92 -12.90 -13.65
N TRP A 393 -10.02 -12.14 -12.55
CA TRP A 393 -10.34 -10.72 -12.58
C TRP A 393 -9.02 -9.94 -12.41
N PRO A 394 -8.51 -9.22 -13.43
CA PRO A 394 -7.27 -8.45 -13.28
C PRO A 394 -7.34 -7.42 -12.15
N GLY A 395 -6.33 -7.42 -11.28
CA GLY A 395 -6.29 -6.66 -10.03
C GLY A 395 -7.03 -7.32 -8.86
N GLY A 396 -7.69 -8.46 -9.11
CA GLY A 396 -8.28 -9.32 -8.10
C GLY A 396 -7.30 -10.41 -7.61
N PRO A 397 -7.65 -11.09 -6.50
CA PRO A 397 -6.78 -12.10 -5.89
C PRO A 397 -6.56 -13.32 -6.79
N GLN A 398 -5.41 -13.99 -6.65
CA GLN A 398 -5.18 -15.32 -7.21
C GLN A 398 -5.96 -16.37 -6.40
N TYR A 399 -7.26 -16.47 -6.66
CA TYR A 399 -8.21 -17.22 -5.83
C TYR A 399 -8.14 -18.75 -6.00
N LEU A 400 -7.50 -19.25 -7.07
CA LEU A 400 -7.17 -20.67 -7.27
C LEU A 400 -5.74 -20.81 -7.84
N PRO A 401 -5.11 -22.00 -7.75
CA PRO A 401 -3.76 -22.20 -8.30
C PRO A 401 -3.68 -21.98 -9.82
N ILE A 402 -2.53 -21.44 -10.26
CA ILE A 402 -2.26 -21.09 -11.68
C ILE A 402 -2.58 -22.22 -12.68
N PRO A 403 -2.28 -23.51 -12.42
CA PRO A 403 -2.62 -24.56 -13.38
C PRO A 403 -4.12 -24.72 -13.67
N PHE A 404 -5.00 -24.23 -12.79
CA PHE A 404 -6.45 -24.37 -12.93
C PHE A 404 -7.12 -23.15 -13.56
N ILE A 405 -6.60 -21.95 -13.28
CA ILE A 405 -7.23 -20.70 -13.69
C ILE A 405 -6.27 -19.73 -14.37
N GLY A 406 -5.04 -20.14 -14.67
CA GLY A 406 -4.00 -19.26 -15.20
C GLY A 406 -3.58 -18.15 -14.22
N VAL A 407 -2.83 -17.17 -14.71
CA VAL A 407 -2.26 -16.08 -13.89
C VAL A 407 -3.24 -14.92 -13.76
N SER A 408 -3.48 -14.46 -12.53
CA SER A 408 -4.20 -13.20 -12.27
C SER A 408 -3.27 -12.01 -12.44
N SER A 409 -3.47 -11.23 -13.51
CA SER A 409 -2.71 -10.00 -13.75
C SER A 409 -2.91 -9.00 -12.60
N GLN A 410 -1.82 -8.45 -12.08
CA GLN A 410 -1.76 -7.38 -11.07
C GLN A 410 -1.37 -6.02 -11.69
N GLN A 411 -1.28 -5.93 -13.02
CA GLN A 411 -0.87 -4.70 -13.73
C GLN A 411 -1.90 -3.55 -13.64
N ILE A 412 -3.18 -3.85 -13.36
CA ILE A 412 -4.25 -2.86 -13.21
C ILE A 412 -5.26 -3.33 -12.16
N SER A 413 -6.06 -2.40 -11.63
CA SER A 413 -7.38 -2.71 -11.05
C SER A 413 -8.44 -2.66 -12.16
N LEU A 414 -8.91 -3.82 -12.65
CA LEU A 414 -9.90 -3.83 -13.74
C LEU A 414 -11.16 -3.07 -13.33
N SER A 415 -11.64 -3.28 -12.09
CA SER A 415 -12.85 -2.61 -11.58
C SER A 415 -12.76 -1.09 -11.64
N GLU A 416 -11.60 -0.53 -11.36
CA GLU A 416 -11.40 0.92 -11.37
C GLU A 416 -11.28 1.46 -12.79
N GLU A 417 -10.56 0.76 -13.66
CA GLU A 417 -10.38 1.16 -15.05
C GLU A 417 -11.70 1.11 -15.83
N VAL A 418 -12.50 0.05 -15.64
CA VAL A 418 -13.81 -0.06 -16.32
C VAL A 418 -14.82 0.94 -15.77
N TRP A 419 -14.73 1.34 -14.50
CA TRP A 419 -15.56 2.41 -13.97
C TRP A 419 -15.26 3.75 -14.64
N LYS A 420 -13.97 4.10 -14.78
CA LYS A 420 -13.54 5.32 -15.50
C LYS A 420 -14.02 5.34 -16.95
N ASP A 421 -14.13 4.18 -17.58
CA ASP A 421 -14.62 4.05 -18.96
C ASP A 421 -16.13 4.17 -19.10
N LEU A 422 -16.89 3.60 -18.15
CA LEU A 422 -18.34 3.69 -18.13
C LEU A 422 -18.83 5.10 -17.76
N GLU A 423 -18.11 5.76 -16.86
CA GLU A 423 -18.45 7.05 -16.27
C GLU A 423 -17.27 8.04 -16.41
N PRO A 424 -16.86 8.40 -17.65
CA PRO A 424 -15.72 9.26 -17.89
C PRO A 424 -15.99 10.66 -17.33
N GLY A 425 -15.19 11.06 -16.34
CA GLY A 425 -15.36 12.35 -15.67
C GLY A 425 -16.29 12.32 -14.47
N SER A 426 -16.77 11.15 -14.02
CA SER A 426 -17.20 10.98 -12.63
C SER A 426 -15.94 11.05 -11.76
N PRO A 427 -15.65 12.19 -11.09
CA PRO A 427 -14.58 12.19 -10.13
C PRO A 427 -14.93 11.13 -9.07
N PRO A 428 -13.94 10.53 -8.38
CA PRO A 428 -14.25 9.94 -7.10
C PRO A 428 -15.09 10.95 -6.32
N VAL A 429 -16.11 10.50 -5.59
CA VAL A 429 -16.88 11.35 -4.66
C VAL A 429 -15.93 12.07 -3.70
N SER A 430 -14.69 11.60 -3.66
CA SER A 430 -13.54 12.32 -3.19
C SER A 430 -12.25 12.08 -4.01
N ASP A 431 -11.88 12.89 -5.03
CA ASP A 431 -10.44 13.21 -5.22
C ASP A 431 -10.08 14.26 -4.18
N VAL A 432 -10.28 13.92 -2.89
CA VAL A 432 -10.17 14.87 -1.78
C VAL A 432 -8.79 14.74 -1.19
N ARG A 433 -7.80 14.96 -2.06
CA ARG A 433 -6.54 15.48 -1.57
C ARG A 433 -6.88 16.84 -0.95
N ARG A 434 -6.50 17.03 0.30
CA ARG A 434 -6.54 18.33 0.98
C ARG A 434 -5.11 18.79 1.17
N PRO A 435 -4.88 20.10 1.32
CA PRO A 435 -3.60 20.54 1.83
C PRO A 435 -3.31 19.92 3.18
N ILE A 436 -2.03 19.65 3.42
CA ILE A 436 -1.52 19.06 4.66
C ILE A 436 -0.74 20.12 5.42
N ILE A 437 -1.03 20.31 6.70
CA ILE A 437 -0.19 21.09 7.62
C ILE A 437 0.47 20.13 8.62
N PHE A 438 1.80 20.12 8.65
CA PHE A 438 2.58 19.42 9.67
C PHE A 438 2.96 20.36 10.83
N VAL A 439 2.81 19.89 12.07
CA VAL A 439 3.20 20.60 13.31
C VAL A 439 4.27 19.80 14.04
N HIS A 440 5.49 20.35 14.14
CA HIS A 440 6.63 19.66 14.73
C HIS A 440 6.60 19.58 16.26
N GLY A 441 7.45 18.73 16.82
CA GLY A 441 7.61 18.51 18.26
C GLY A 441 8.65 19.41 18.94
N GLY A 442 8.97 19.11 20.19
CA GLY A 442 10.02 19.79 20.96
C GLY A 442 11.38 19.60 20.30
N ALA A 443 12.14 20.69 20.14
CA ALA A 443 13.41 20.70 19.40
C ALA A 443 13.30 20.21 17.93
N GLY A 444 12.09 20.15 17.39
CA GLY A 444 11.81 19.73 16.02
C GLY A 444 11.76 20.88 15.02
N SER A 445 11.53 20.55 13.76
CA SER A 445 11.28 21.48 12.66
C SER A 445 10.55 20.77 11.51
N ALA A 446 10.36 21.43 10.37
CA ALA A 446 9.77 20.81 9.18
C ALA A 446 10.54 19.58 8.66
N THR A 447 11.82 19.41 9.03
CA THR A 447 12.66 18.29 8.58
C THR A 447 12.06 16.92 8.91
N GLN A 448 11.26 16.82 9.99
CA GLN A 448 10.60 15.57 10.41
C GLN A 448 9.42 15.18 9.51
N PHE A 449 9.05 16.02 8.54
CA PHE A 449 8.01 15.72 7.55
C PHE A 449 8.52 15.82 6.11
N GLU A 450 9.83 16.02 5.94
CA GLU A 450 10.48 16.19 4.64
C GLU A 450 10.31 14.94 3.77
N SER A 451 10.62 13.76 4.30
CA SER A 451 10.44 12.49 3.60
C SER A 451 8.96 12.18 3.35
N GLN A 452 8.07 12.56 4.26
CA GLN A 452 6.62 12.39 4.08
C GLN A 452 6.08 13.27 2.96
N ALA A 453 6.49 14.53 2.87
CA ALA A 453 6.12 15.41 1.76
C ALA A 453 6.56 14.84 0.40
N MET A 454 7.77 14.27 0.35
CA MET A 454 8.28 13.58 -0.83
C MET A 454 7.49 12.31 -1.19
N ARG A 455 7.00 11.55 -0.19
CA ARG A 455 6.12 10.40 -0.43
C ARG A 455 4.73 10.83 -0.91
N PHE A 456 4.12 11.84 -0.31
CA PHE A 456 2.83 12.37 -0.78
C PHE A 456 2.91 12.87 -2.22
N THR A 457 3.97 13.62 -2.57
CA THR A 457 4.19 14.10 -3.94
C THR A 457 4.56 12.97 -4.92
N SER A 458 5.13 11.85 -4.46
CA SER A 458 5.26 10.61 -5.26
C SER A 458 3.91 10.00 -5.62
N ASN A 459 2.85 10.34 -4.88
CA ASN A 459 1.50 9.79 -5.01
C ASN A 459 0.48 10.84 -5.47
N GLY A 460 0.97 11.85 -6.21
CA GLY A 460 0.14 12.83 -6.91
C GLY A 460 -0.32 14.03 -6.08
N TYR A 461 0.11 14.19 -4.83
CA TYR A 461 -0.13 15.45 -4.11
C TYR A 461 0.66 16.60 -4.75
N PRO A 462 0.06 17.78 -4.94
CA PRO A 462 0.81 18.99 -5.28
C PRO A 462 1.79 19.34 -4.16
N ALA A 463 3.05 19.60 -4.50
CA ALA A 463 4.07 19.95 -3.51
C ALA A 463 3.71 21.25 -2.75
N ASP A 464 3.04 22.16 -3.43
CA ASP A 464 2.62 23.45 -2.89
C ASP A 464 1.36 23.37 -2.01
N TRP A 465 0.81 22.17 -1.82
CA TRP A 465 -0.27 21.81 -0.90
C TRP A 465 0.24 21.21 0.42
N ILE A 466 1.55 21.03 0.59
CA ILE A 466 2.15 20.49 1.81
C ILE A 466 2.89 21.60 2.54
N PHE A 467 2.50 21.86 3.78
CA PHE A 467 2.97 22.96 4.60
C PHE A 467 3.52 22.46 5.92
N ALA A 468 4.46 23.20 6.50
CA ALA A 468 4.93 22.99 7.87
C ALA A 468 4.66 24.23 8.70
N PHE A 469 4.12 24.04 9.90
CA PHE A 469 3.93 25.06 10.90
C PHE A 469 5.06 24.97 11.93
N GLU A 470 5.90 25.99 11.94
CA GLU A 470 7.05 26.07 12.86
C GLU A 470 6.84 27.15 13.92
N TYR A 471 7.19 26.79 15.16
CA TYR A 471 7.04 27.64 16.32
C TYR A 471 8.20 27.46 17.28
N ASP A 472 8.35 28.39 18.22
CA ASP A 472 9.36 28.29 19.27
C ASP A 472 8.97 27.22 20.29
N SER A 473 9.42 26.00 20.04
CA SER A 473 9.10 24.86 20.90
C SER A 473 9.76 24.94 22.28
N SER A 474 10.83 25.73 22.45
CA SER A 474 11.56 25.84 23.72
C SER A 474 10.72 26.44 24.85
N LYS A 475 9.69 27.21 24.51
CA LYS A 475 8.73 27.77 25.46
C LYS A 475 7.78 26.73 26.07
N PHE A 476 7.72 25.54 25.49
CA PHE A 476 6.75 24.51 25.82
C PHE A 476 7.39 23.21 26.33
N THR A 477 8.71 23.19 26.51
CA THR A 477 9.46 22.02 27.03
C THR A 477 9.70 22.08 28.54
N SER A 478 9.37 23.20 29.19
CA SER A 478 9.46 23.39 30.64
C SER A 478 8.05 23.41 31.27
N GLY A 479 7.92 22.89 32.50
CA GLY A 479 6.64 22.44 33.07
C GLY A 479 5.40 23.31 32.83
N SER A 480 5.39 24.58 33.29
CA SER A 480 4.21 25.45 33.18
C SER A 480 4.24 26.27 31.89
N ILE A 481 3.24 26.06 31.03
CA ILE A 481 3.07 26.81 29.77
C ILE A 481 2.34 28.13 30.03
N ASP A 482 2.90 29.24 29.58
CA ASP A 482 2.24 30.55 29.64
C ASP A 482 1.02 30.57 28.68
N PRO A 483 -0.20 30.83 29.18
CA PRO A 483 -1.39 30.95 28.34
C PRO A 483 -1.27 31.97 27.19
N GLN A 484 -0.45 33.02 27.35
CA GLN A 484 -0.22 34.02 26.31
C GLN A 484 0.65 33.47 25.18
N ASP A 485 1.67 32.67 25.52
CA ASP A 485 2.55 32.06 24.52
C ASP A 485 1.81 31.06 23.65
N ILE A 486 0.98 30.18 24.24
CA ILE A 486 0.20 29.21 23.45
C ILE A 486 -0.87 29.91 22.60
N ALA A 487 -1.52 30.96 23.14
CA ALA A 487 -2.48 31.75 22.37
C ALA A 487 -1.84 32.46 21.16
N ALA A 488 -0.61 32.95 21.31
CA ALA A 488 0.16 33.54 20.21
C ALA A 488 0.52 32.51 19.14
N VAL A 489 0.89 31.28 19.54
CA VAL A 489 1.14 30.17 18.61
C VAL A 489 -0.14 29.82 17.83
N TRP A 490 -1.28 29.69 18.51
CA TRP A 490 -2.56 29.41 17.85
C TRP A 490 -3.01 30.52 16.89
N SER A 491 -2.75 31.79 17.21
CA SER A 491 -3.01 32.91 16.31
C SER A 491 -2.18 32.83 15.02
N LYS A 492 -0.91 32.40 15.12
CA LYS A 492 -0.07 32.14 13.94
C LYS A 492 -0.58 30.94 13.13
N LEU A 493 -1.07 29.89 13.79
CA LEU A 493 -1.68 28.75 13.10
C LEU A 493 -2.97 29.16 12.38
N ASP A 494 -3.82 30.02 12.96
CA ASP A 494 -4.98 30.60 12.27
C ASP A 494 -4.56 31.34 10.99
N GLN A 495 -3.47 32.12 11.04
CA GLN A 495 -2.94 32.82 9.86
C GLN A 495 -2.50 31.83 8.78
N LEU A 496 -1.74 30.79 9.14
CA LEU A 496 -1.32 29.76 8.19
C LEU A 496 -2.52 29.05 7.57
N VAL A 497 -3.50 28.62 8.39
CA VAL A 497 -4.74 27.98 7.91
C VAL A 497 -5.45 28.86 6.88
N ASN A 498 -5.58 30.15 7.16
CA ASN A 498 -6.18 31.09 6.21
C ASN A 498 -5.37 31.22 4.91
N THR A 499 -4.04 31.31 5.00
CA THR A 499 -3.16 31.34 3.83
C THR A 499 -3.28 30.07 2.99
N VAL A 500 -3.31 28.91 3.64
CA VAL A 500 -3.47 27.60 2.99
C VAL A 500 -4.79 27.56 2.22
N LYS A 501 -5.92 27.82 2.88
CA LYS A 501 -7.25 27.81 2.23
C LYS A 501 -7.33 28.82 1.09
N GLN A 502 -6.73 30.00 1.25
CA GLN A 502 -6.69 31.02 0.19
C GLN A 502 -5.85 30.57 -1.02
N LYS A 503 -4.74 29.86 -0.79
CA LYS A 503 -3.83 29.39 -1.84
C LYS A 503 -4.41 28.18 -2.58
N THR A 504 -4.88 27.18 -1.85
CA THR A 504 -5.34 25.91 -2.42
C THR A 504 -6.80 25.91 -2.84
N LYS A 505 -7.57 26.92 -2.42
CA LYS A 505 -9.03 27.03 -2.67
C LYS A 505 -9.82 25.84 -2.10
N THR A 506 -9.33 25.24 -1.01
CA THR A 506 -10.00 24.14 -0.31
C THR A 506 -10.73 24.61 0.95
N ASP A 507 -11.84 23.96 1.27
CA ASP A 507 -12.63 24.29 2.47
C ASP A 507 -12.05 23.69 3.76
N THR A 508 -11.38 22.54 3.63
CA THR A 508 -10.78 21.79 4.74
C THR A 508 -9.32 21.42 4.46
N ILE A 509 -8.60 21.12 5.54
CA ILE A 509 -7.17 20.81 5.60
C ILE A 509 -6.99 19.49 6.37
N ASP A 510 -5.96 18.71 6.07
CA ASP A 510 -5.50 17.63 6.94
C ASP A 510 -4.34 18.11 7.83
N ILE A 511 -4.40 17.86 9.14
CA ILE A 511 -3.35 18.31 10.06
C ILE A 511 -2.64 17.13 10.72
N VAL A 512 -1.31 17.12 10.62
CA VAL A 512 -0.43 16.10 11.19
C VAL A 512 0.41 16.75 12.26
N ALA A 513 0.52 16.13 13.44
CA ALA A 513 1.35 16.66 14.51
C ALA A 513 2.20 15.57 15.16
N HIS A 514 3.45 15.90 15.50
CA HIS A 514 4.38 14.97 16.12
C HIS A 514 4.80 15.43 17.53
N SER A 515 4.85 14.48 18.48
CA SER A 515 5.38 14.71 19.83
C SER A 515 4.71 15.91 20.51
N LEU A 516 5.46 16.90 21.02
CA LEU A 516 4.91 18.15 21.61
C LEU A 516 3.96 18.92 20.68
N GLY A 517 4.11 18.81 19.37
CA GLY A 517 3.20 19.41 18.40
C GLY A 517 1.78 18.89 18.55
N THR A 518 1.61 17.65 19.01
CA THR A 518 0.28 17.07 19.27
C THR A 518 -0.43 17.80 20.42
N TYR A 519 0.29 18.18 21.49
CA TYR A 519 -0.29 19.00 22.55
C TYR A 519 -0.79 20.36 22.01
N VAL A 520 0.04 21.02 21.18
CA VAL A 520 -0.30 22.30 20.56
C VAL A 520 -1.54 22.16 19.67
N THR A 521 -1.58 21.14 18.82
CA THR A 521 -2.68 20.89 17.87
C THR A 521 -3.96 20.46 18.57
N GLN A 522 -3.89 19.55 19.55
CA GLN A 522 -5.07 19.12 20.31
C GLN A 522 -5.70 20.28 21.07
N GLY A 523 -4.88 21.10 21.73
CA GLY A 523 -5.35 22.32 22.38
C GLY A 523 -5.96 23.31 21.38
N TYR A 524 -5.37 23.46 20.20
CA TYR A 524 -5.90 24.31 19.13
C TYR A 524 -7.29 23.84 18.65
N LEU A 525 -7.44 22.55 18.36
CA LEU A 525 -8.70 21.95 17.90
C LEU A 525 -9.79 22.04 18.99
N ASN A 526 -9.44 21.79 20.25
CA ASN A 526 -10.38 21.88 21.38
C ASN A 526 -10.74 23.32 21.76
N SER A 527 -9.95 24.32 21.35
CA SER A 527 -10.16 25.71 21.77
C SER A 527 -11.40 26.38 21.14
N SER A 528 -11.85 25.91 19.98
CA SER A 528 -13.01 26.48 19.29
C SER A 528 -13.57 25.53 18.21
N PRO A 529 -14.89 25.31 18.14
CA PRO A 529 -15.53 24.60 17.03
C PRO A 529 -15.21 25.20 15.66
N MET A 530 -15.01 26.53 15.57
CA MET A 530 -14.63 27.19 14.31
C MET A 530 -13.23 26.82 13.85
N ARG A 531 -12.29 26.58 14.79
CA ARG A 531 -10.94 26.11 14.47
C ARG A 531 -10.99 24.66 14.02
N ALA A 532 -11.68 23.81 14.77
CA ALA A 532 -11.89 22.40 14.42
C ALA A 532 -12.52 22.22 13.03
N ALA A 533 -13.52 23.04 12.68
CA ALA A 533 -14.21 22.99 11.39
C ALA A 533 -13.32 23.25 10.17
N ASN A 534 -12.09 23.74 10.34
CA ASN A 534 -11.14 23.87 9.23
C ASN A 534 -10.46 22.55 8.85
N PHE A 535 -10.59 21.50 9.66
CA PHE A 535 -9.85 20.26 9.47
C PHE A 535 -10.78 19.10 9.19
N ALA A 536 -10.43 18.31 8.16
CA ALA A 536 -11.13 17.06 7.89
C ALA A 536 -10.55 15.90 8.71
N HIS A 537 -9.23 15.89 8.89
CA HIS A 537 -8.53 14.85 9.61
C HIS A 537 -7.44 15.41 10.52
N TYR A 538 -7.21 14.73 11.63
CA TYR A 538 -6.08 14.95 12.53
C TYR A 538 -5.24 13.67 12.68
N VAL A 539 -3.93 13.76 12.50
CA VAL A 539 -2.98 12.68 12.78
C VAL A 539 -2.09 13.04 13.97
N CYS A 540 -2.08 12.19 14.98
CA CYS A 540 -1.20 12.23 16.14
C CYS A 540 -0.05 11.24 15.95
N LEU A 541 1.18 11.73 15.80
CA LEU A 541 2.40 10.92 15.69
C LEU A 541 3.14 10.92 17.04
N ASP A 542 3.14 9.76 17.70
CA ASP A 542 3.81 9.44 18.97
C ASP A 542 3.84 10.58 20.01
N GLY A 543 2.68 11.17 20.27
CA GLY A 543 2.53 12.35 21.12
C GLY A 543 1.65 12.14 22.35
N TYR A 544 0.80 13.13 22.64
CA TYR A 544 -0.12 13.11 23.77
C TYR A 544 -1.39 12.30 23.42
N PRO A 545 -1.84 11.39 24.29
CA PRO A 545 -3.12 10.72 24.13
C PRO A 545 -4.29 11.67 24.44
N SER A 546 -5.50 11.30 24.03
CA SER A 546 -6.73 12.04 24.37
C SER A 546 -7.91 11.10 24.56
N GLU A 547 -8.87 11.45 25.41
CA GLU A 547 -10.04 10.61 25.71
C GLU A 547 -11.06 10.53 24.55
N SER A 548 -11.04 11.50 23.65
CA SER A 548 -11.90 11.59 22.47
C SER A 548 -11.17 12.25 21.30
N PRO A 549 -11.72 12.22 20.06
CA PRO A 549 -11.12 12.94 18.95
C PRO A 549 -11.11 14.46 19.24
N PRO A 550 -9.94 15.14 19.22
CA PRO A 550 -9.82 16.55 19.54
C PRO A 550 -10.70 17.44 18.66
N GLY A 551 -11.50 18.31 19.27
CA GLY A 551 -12.46 19.16 18.57
C GLY A 551 -13.56 18.40 17.82
N GLY A 552 -13.69 17.08 18.02
CA GLY A 552 -14.54 16.20 17.23
C GLY A 552 -13.99 15.88 15.84
N VAL A 553 -12.75 16.24 15.52
CA VAL A 553 -12.13 15.98 14.22
C VAL A 553 -11.75 14.50 14.11
N PRO A 554 -12.14 13.77 13.04
CA PRO A 554 -11.69 12.41 12.79
C PRO A 554 -10.19 12.26 12.99
N SER A 555 -9.78 11.29 13.80
CA SER A 555 -8.40 11.21 14.30
C SER A 555 -7.75 9.85 14.07
N LEU A 556 -6.46 9.89 13.71
CA LEU A 556 -5.56 8.74 13.65
C LEU A 556 -4.40 8.93 14.64
N GLY A 557 -4.19 8.00 15.56
CA GLY A 557 -3.01 7.90 16.41
C GLY A 557 -2.03 6.86 15.90
N LEU A 558 -0.81 7.27 15.57
CA LEU A 558 0.31 6.39 15.22
C LEU A 558 1.33 6.41 16.36
N TRP A 559 1.58 5.26 16.98
CA TRP A 559 2.32 5.13 18.24
C TRP A 559 3.61 4.33 18.07
N ALA A 560 4.71 4.79 18.69
CA ALA A 560 5.98 4.07 18.63
C ALA A 560 5.93 2.79 19.48
N GLY A 561 6.10 1.63 18.85
CA GLY A 561 5.98 0.33 19.50
C GLY A 561 7.09 0.03 20.51
N ILE A 562 8.28 0.66 20.39
CA ILE A 562 9.44 0.28 21.21
C ILE A 562 9.26 0.47 22.73
N LEU A 563 8.38 1.39 23.14
CA LEU A 563 8.00 1.53 24.56
C LEU A 563 6.58 1.02 24.86
N ASN A 564 5.81 0.65 23.82
CA ASN A 564 4.40 0.27 23.86
C ASN A 564 3.61 0.91 25.02
N ARG A 565 3.45 2.24 24.96
CA ARG A 565 2.91 3.03 26.08
C ARG A 565 1.41 2.84 26.32
N GLY A 566 0.71 2.08 25.46
CA GLY A 566 -0.74 1.93 25.49
C GLY A 566 -1.47 3.26 25.27
N TYR A 567 -0.85 4.21 24.58
CA TYR A 567 -1.45 5.50 24.26
C TYR A 567 -2.51 5.34 23.17
N GLU A 568 -3.58 6.13 23.29
CA GLU A 568 -4.66 6.15 22.32
C GLU A 568 -5.30 7.54 22.19
N ILE A 569 -5.92 7.78 21.04
CA ILE A 569 -6.96 8.78 20.85
C ILE A 569 -8.30 8.06 20.95
N GLY A 570 -9.03 8.23 22.04
CA GLY A 570 -10.32 7.58 22.25
C GLY A 570 -11.30 7.93 21.12
N GLY A 571 -12.03 6.93 20.61
CA GLY A 571 -12.93 7.09 19.46
C GLY A 571 -12.25 7.36 18.11
N GLY A 572 -10.91 7.48 18.06
CA GLY A 572 -10.11 7.54 16.84
C GLY A 572 -9.56 6.18 16.42
N ILE A 573 -8.92 6.14 15.25
CA ILE A 573 -8.16 4.98 14.79
C ILE A 573 -6.79 5.01 15.49
N ASN A 574 -6.33 3.87 16.03
CA ASN A 574 -5.05 3.80 16.73
C ASN A 574 -4.22 2.63 16.19
N ILE A 575 -2.98 2.91 15.80
CA ILE A 575 -2.05 1.94 15.22
C ILE A 575 -0.72 2.04 15.96
N THR A 576 -0.25 0.92 16.48
CA THR A 576 1.09 0.80 17.07
C THR A 576 2.05 0.28 16.01
N LEU A 577 3.12 1.03 15.76
CA LEU A 577 4.16 0.69 14.78
C LEU A 577 5.28 -0.05 15.49
N GLU A 578 5.19 -1.38 15.46
CA GLU A 578 6.11 -2.28 16.15
C GLU A 578 7.55 -2.08 15.68
N GLY A 579 8.48 -2.02 16.64
CA GLY A 579 9.89 -1.84 16.36
C GLY A 579 10.31 -0.46 15.86
N GLN A 580 9.44 0.55 15.89
CA GLN A 580 9.79 1.94 15.62
C GLN A 580 10.00 2.75 16.91
N SER A 581 10.90 3.74 16.84
CA SER A 581 11.15 4.73 17.89
C SER A 581 10.45 6.08 17.62
N HIS A 582 10.73 7.10 18.43
CA HIS A 582 9.89 8.29 18.55
C HIS A 582 9.85 9.13 17.27
N VAL A 583 11.01 9.57 16.78
CA VAL A 583 11.13 10.36 15.55
C VAL A 583 10.94 9.50 14.31
N GLU A 584 11.36 8.23 14.36
CA GLU A 584 11.11 7.25 13.30
C GLU A 584 9.63 7.09 12.95
N VAL A 585 8.71 7.14 13.94
CA VAL A 585 7.26 7.14 13.65
C VAL A 585 6.85 8.37 12.82
N ALA A 586 7.51 9.52 12.96
CA ALA A 586 7.18 10.68 12.15
C ALA A 586 7.64 10.55 10.69
N THR A 587 8.70 9.80 10.42
CA THR A 587 9.38 9.76 9.12
C THR A 587 9.27 8.43 8.38
N SER A 588 8.75 7.37 9.01
CA SER A 588 8.70 6.05 8.41
C SER A 588 7.73 5.94 7.22
N ALA A 589 8.06 5.04 6.31
CA ALA A 589 7.21 4.67 5.17
C ALA A 589 5.88 4.03 5.63
N GLN A 590 5.88 3.30 6.74
CA GLN A 590 4.66 2.73 7.31
C GLN A 590 3.71 3.82 7.81
N SER A 591 4.22 4.84 8.52
CA SER A 591 3.40 5.98 8.93
C SER A 591 2.81 6.71 7.74
N PHE A 592 3.57 6.88 6.65
CA PHE A 592 3.05 7.46 5.42
C PHE A 592 1.86 6.68 4.86
N VAL A 593 1.97 5.35 4.78
CA VAL A 593 0.90 4.49 4.24
C VAL A 593 -0.39 4.67 5.04
N GLU A 594 -0.29 4.68 6.37
CA GLU A 594 -1.46 4.83 7.24
C GLU A 594 -2.04 6.25 7.19
N MET A 595 -1.20 7.29 7.13
CA MET A 595 -1.66 8.67 6.90
C MET A 595 -2.37 8.82 5.55
N TYR A 596 -1.80 8.26 4.47
CA TYR A 596 -2.37 8.35 3.13
C TYR A 596 -3.74 7.67 3.06
N LYS A 597 -3.85 6.43 3.55
CA LYS A 597 -5.12 5.71 3.67
C LYS A 597 -6.16 6.48 4.46
N PHE A 598 -5.74 7.08 5.57
CA PHE A 598 -6.64 7.84 6.41
C PHE A 598 -7.17 9.11 5.72
N PHE A 599 -6.34 9.79 4.93
CA PHE A 599 -6.74 11.01 4.22
C PHE A 599 -7.58 10.75 2.97
N THR A 600 -7.25 9.70 2.22
CA THR A 600 -7.80 9.46 0.87
C THR A 600 -8.82 8.32 0.82
N GLY A 601 -8.83 7.44 1.83
CA GLY A 601 -9.58 6.18 1.80
C GLY A 601 -8.90 5.08 0.97
N GLU A 602 -7.72 5.35 0.39
CA GLU A 602 -7.04 4.46 -0.55
C GLU A 602 -5.61 4.17 -0.11
N SER A 603 -5.05 3.03 -0.52
CA SER A 603 -3.62 2.80 -0.35
C SER A 603 -2.82 3.68 -1.32
N PRO A 604 -1.65 4.22 -0.93
CA PRO A 604 -0.80 4.92 -1.87
C PRO A 604 -0.30 3.97 -2.95
N VAL A 605 -0.06 4.49 -4.16
CA VAL A 605 0.57 3.76 -5.27
C VAL A 605 1.96 3.23 -4.87
N THR A 606 2.70 4.00 -4.08
CA THR A 606 4.00 3.60 -3.55
C THR A 606 4.28 4.28 -2.21
N SER A 607 5.01 3.60 -1.32
CA SER A 607 5.59 4.20 -0.11
C SER A 607 7.02 4.71 -0.30
N ASP A 608 7.59 4.50 -1.50
CA ASP A 608 8.92 4.96 -1.86
C ASP A 608 8.91 6.42 -2.31
N ILE A 609 10.09 7.04 -2.27
CA ILE A 609 10.32 8.38 -2.75
C ILE A 609 10.84 8.26 -4.17
N LEU A 610 9.94 8.47 -5.13
CA LEU A 610 10.28 8.37 -6.55
C LEU A 610 11.19 9.54 -6.97
N PRO A 611 12.14 9.35 -7.90
CA PRO A 611 12.92 10.47 -8.45
C PRO A 611 12.04 11.41 -9.28
N GLU A 612 12.38 12.70 -9.31
CA GLU A 612 11.68 13.68 -10.16
C GLU A 612 11.85 13.31 -11.66
N PRO A 613 10.81 13.49 -12.48
CA PRO A 613 10.96 13.40 -13.93
C PRO A 613 11.98 14.43 -14.46
N GLY A 614 12.86 14.01 -15.37
CA GLY A 614 13.92 14.87 -15.94
C GLY A 614 15.23 14.86 -15.16
N ASP A 615 16.14 15.79 -15.45
CA ASP A 615 17.52 15.82 -14.92
C ASP A 615 17.74 16.88 -13.83
N THR A 616 16.69 17.60 -13.42
CA THR A 616 16.76 18.70 -12.47
C THR A 616 15.87 18.46 -11.25
N VAL A 617 16.19 19.16 -10.16
CA VAL A 617 15.39 19.20 -8.94
C VAL A 617 15.26 20.65 -8.45
N GLU A 618 14.14 20.99 -7.83
CA GLU A 618 13.93 22.27 -7.14
C GLU A 618 14.10 22.10 -5.64
N LEU A 619 14.98 22.92 -5.05
CA LEU A 619 15.30 22.90 -3.63
C LEU A 619 14.93 24.24 -2.99
N ALA A 620 14.19 24.20 -1.88
CA ALA A 620 13.89 25.37 -1.06
C ALA A 620 13.84 24.98 0.41
N GLY A 621 13.98 25.97 1.29
CA GLY A 621 14.00 25.68 2.71
C GLY A 621 14.15 26.91 3.57
N ARG A 622 14.55 26.68 4.82
CA ARG A 622 14.85 27.72 5.79
C ARG A 622 16.16 27.44 6.52
N VAL A 623 16.94 28.49 6.75
CA VAL A 623 17.98 28.49 7.78
C VAL A 623 17.30 28.84 9.10
N VAL A 624 17.47 28.01 10.13
CA VAL A 624 16.68 28.12 11.36
C VAL A 624 17.56 28.08 12.61
N VAL A 625 17.34 29.02 13.52
CA VAL A 625 17.98 29.03 14.83
C VAL A 625 17.37 27.90 15.68
N PHE A 626 18.18 26.92 16.03
CA PHE A 626 17.74 25.79 16.85
C PHE A 626 17.68 26.17 18.34
N PRO A 627 16.64 25.74 19.10
CA PRO A 627 15.41 25.06 18.67
C PRO A 627 14.20 26.00 18.42
N ASN A 628 14.42 27.31 18.39
CA ASN A 628 13.35 28.33 18.34
C ASN A 628 12.72 28.49 16.94
N ASN A 629 13.38 28.01 15.89
CA ASN A 629 12.97 28.07 14.48
C ASN A 629 12.73 29.48 13.90
N THR A 630 13.40 30.49 14.48
CA THR A 630 13.50 31.83 13.90
C THR A 630 14.59 31.86 12.83
N GLY A 631 14.55 32.83 11.91
CA GLY A 631 15.66 33.04 10.98
C GLY A 631 16.93 33.52 11.69
N PRO A 632 18.11 33.38 11.06
CA PRO A 632 19.39 33.80 11.63
C PRO A 632 19.61 35.32 11.62
N GLY A 633 18.68 36.11 11.08
CA GLY A 633 18.87 37.53 10.79
C GLY A 633 19.54 37.76 9.44
N GLU A 634 20.24 38.88 9.30
CA GLU A 634 20.98 39.19 8.06
C GLU A 634 22.17 38.24 7.91
N ALA A 635 22.04 37.32 6.96
CA ALA A 635 23.07 36.34 6.61
C ALA A 635 22.95 35.98 5.14
N THR A 636 24.01 35.43 4.56
CA THR A 636 24.06 34.99 3.17
C THR A 636 24.16 33.48 3.12
N LEU A 637 23.32 32.83 2.31
CA LEU A 637 23.43 31.41 2.00
C LEU A 637 24.02 31.23 0.61
N GLU A 638 25.15 30.55 0.52
CA GLU A 638 25.71 30.10 -0.76
C GLU A 638 25.49 28.59 -0.95
N ILE A 639 25.25 28.20 -2.20
CA ILE A 639 25.12 26.80 -2.61
C ILE A 639 26.22 26.51 -3.63
N TRP A 640 27.04 25.50 -3.38
CA TRP A 640 28.19 25.14 -4.21
C TRP A 640 28.05 23.71 -4.75
N GLU A 641 28.34 23.50 -6.04
CA GLU A 641 28.52 22.14 -6.57
C GLU A 641 29.82 21.53 -6.03
N ILE A 642 29.74 20.29 -5.54
CA ILE A 642 30.89 19.56 -5.00
C ILE A 642 31.04 18.17 -5.63
N ALA A 643 32.25 17.64 -5.66
CA ALA A 643 32.51 16.27 -6.06
C ALA A 643 32.09 15.32 -4.95
N GLY A 644 31.10 14.46 -5.17
CA GLY A 644 30.57 13.54 -4.15
C GLY A 644 31.60 12.57 -3.56
N THR A 645 32.69 12.29 -4.29
CA THR A 645 33.78 11.42 -3.83
C THR A 645 34.73 12.09 -2.83
N THR A 646 34.80 13.42 -2.80
CA THR A 646 35.80 14.16 -1.99
C THR A 646 35.22 15.28 -1.13
N GLY A 647 34.03 15.77 -1.46
CA GLY A 647 33.40 16.95 -0.84
C GLY A 647 33.96 18.29 -1.30
N TYR A 648 34.97 18.32 -2.19
CA TYR A 648 35.56 19.55 -2.69
C TYR A 648 34.70 20.20 -3.79
N ARG A 649 34.68 21.53 -3.81
CA ARG A 649 34.01 22.35 -4.83
C ARG A 649 34.53 22.03 -6.23
N THR A 650 33.63 21.92 -7.20
CA THR A 650 33.96 21.64 -8.61
C THR A 650 34.22 22.89 -9.44
N GLY A 651 33.88 24.07 -8.91
CA GLY A 651 34.07 25.37 -9.54
C GLY A 651 34.53 26.45 -8.55
N ASP A 652 34.85 27.63 -9.07
CA ASP A 652 35.33 28.80 -8.33
C ASP A 652 34.25 29.81 -7.95
N GLN A 653 32.99 29.57 -8.37
CA GLN A 653 31.82 30.38 -8.04
C GLN A 653 30.69 29.51 -7.46
N PRO A 654 29.85 30.06 -6.56
CA PRO A 654 28.66 29.36 -6.08
C PRO A 654 27.67 29.15 -7.22
N ALA A 655 26.93 28.04 -7.17
CA ALA A 655 25.82 27.75 -8.06
C ALA A 655 24.61 28.67 -7.78
N ALA A 656 24.44 29.10 -6.52
CA ALA A 656 23.45 30.11 -6.14
C ALA A 656 23.85 30.84 -4.85
N THR A 657 23.35 32.06 -4.69
CA THR A 657 23.53 32.90 -3.50
C THR A 657 22.20 33.54 -3.12
N TYR A 658 21.81 33.45 -1.85
CA TYR A 658 20.57 34.01 -1.31
C TYR A 658 20.87 34.91 -0.12
N GLN A 659 20.27 36.11 -0.12
CA GLN A 659 20.24 36.95 1.07
C GLN A 659 19.08 36.51 1.96
N LEU A 660 19.36 36.17 3.22
CA LEU A 660 18.36 35.66 4.14
C LEU A 660 17.64 36.79 4.87
N GLY A 661 16.32 36.63 5.01
CA GLY A 661 15.47 37.49 5.81
C GLY A 661 15.31 37.00 7.26
N SER A 662 14.46 37.68 8.02
CA SER A 662 14.19 37.36 9.43
C SER A 662 13.52 36.00 9.67
N ASP A 663 12.93 35.39 8.65
CA ASP A 663 12.38 34.04 8.69
C ASP A 663 13.37 32.96 8.21
N GLY A 664 14.50 33.37 7.63
CA GLY A 664 15.54 32.49 7.11
C GLY A 664 15.18 31.72 5.83
N SER A 665 14.08 32.08 5.15
CA SER A 665 13.64 31.40 3.94
C SER A 665 14.59 31.61 2.76
N TRP A 666 14.77 30.58 1.93
CA TRP A 666 15.59 30.62 0.72
C TRP A 666 15.04 29.71 -0.38
N GLY A 667 15.48 29.95 -1.62
CA GLY A 667 15.03 29.21 -2.80
C GLY A 667 13.81 29.83 -3.50
N PRO A 668 13.25 29.14 -4.51
CA PRO A 668 13.71 27.86 -5.03
C PRO A 668 15.08 27.98 -5.74
N PHE A 669 15.91 26.95 -5.59
CA PHE A 669 17.15 26.71 -6.30
C PHE A 669 16.96 25.54 -7.25
N THR A 670 17.27 25.71 -8.54
CA THR A 670 17.23 24.63 -9.52
C THR A 670 18.59 23.95 -9.60
N GLY A 671 18.68 22.74 -9.04
CA GLY A 671 19.87 21.88 -9.06
C GLY A 671 19.77 20.74 -10.07
N LYS A 672 20.88 20.02 -10.27
CA LYS A 672 20.95 18.78 -11.05
C LYS A 672 20.58 17.59 -10.17
N LYS A 673 19.72 16.71 -10.65
CA LYS A 673 19.34 15.48 -9.96
C LYS A 673 20.58 14.60 -9.76
N GLY A 674 20.79 14.11 -8.53
CA GLY A 674 21.95 13.26 -8.20
C GLY A 674 23.26 14.02 -7.97
N GLN A 675 23.31 15.34 -8.15
CA GLN A 675 24.48 16.15 -7.85
C GLN A 675 24.60 16.42 -6.35
N HIS A 676 25.83 16.42 -5.83
CA HIS A 676 26.12 16.81 -4.45
C HIS A 676 26.33 18.32 -4.34
N TYR A 677 25.85 18.89 -3.23
CA TYR A 677 25.95 20.31 -2.93
C TYR A 677 26.51 20.56 -1.51
N GLU A 678 27.32 21.60 -1.38
CA GLU A 678 27.69 22.21 -0.09
C GLU A 678 26.83 23.47 0.09
N PHE A 679 26.16 23.59 1.23
CA PHE A 679 25.46 24.81 1.61
C PHE A 679 26.31 25.54 2.66
N VAL A 680 26.55 26.83 2.45
CA VAL A 680 27.41 27.64 3.32
C VAL A 680 26.63 28.84 3.83
N LEU A 681 26.45 28.90 5.14
CA LEU A 681 25.89 30.06 5.82
C LEU A 681 27.03 31.01 6.20
N ILE A 682 27.00 32.20 5.62
CA ILE A 682 27.97 33.28 5.85
C ILE A 682 27.30 34.35 6.69
N ARG A 683 27.96 34.75 7.78
CA ARG A 683 27.51 35.82 8.67
C ARG A 683 28.63 36.83 8.85
N ASP A 684 28.27 38.10 8.91
CA ASP A 684 29.21 39.19 9.15
C ASP A 684 29.50 39.29 10.65
N ASP A 685 30.37 38.40 11.16
CA ASP A 685 30.63 38.26 12.61
C ASP A 685 32.06 38.68 13.02
N ASN A 686 32.88 39.20 12.10
CA ASN A 686 34.30 39.52 12.28
C ASN A 686 35.22 38.35 12.70
N VAL A 687 34.74 37.09 12.70
CA VAL A 687 35.52 35.92 13.17
C VAL A 687 35.51 34.74 12.17
N ASN A 688 35.04 34.93 10.93
CA ASN A 688 35.09 33.92 9.86
C ASN A 688 34.41 32.56 10.20
N HIS A 689 33.39 32.54 11.06
CA HIS A 689 32.67 31.30 11.38
C HIS A 689 31.55 30.98 10.38
N ASN A 690 31.94 30.68 9.14
CA ASN A 690 30.99 30.11 8.19
C ASN A 690 30.50 28.75 8.68
N GLU A 691 29.22 28.45 8.51
CA GLU A 691 28.67 27.12 8.83
C GLU A 691 28.41 26.33 7.54
N TYR A 692 28.80 25.06 7.54
CA TYR A 692 28.80 24.21 6.35
C TYR A 692 27.84 23.04 6.54
N PHE A 693 26.95 22.83 5.57
CA PHE A 693 25.95 21.76 5.58
C PHE A 693 26.13 20.86 4.36
N TYR A 694 26.11 19.55 4.61
CA TYR A 694 26.20 18.51 3.58
C TYR A 694 25.06 17.51 3.71
N PHE A 695 24.59 17.05 2.56
CA PHE A 695 23.48 16.11 2.41
C PHE A 695 23.87 15.02 1.42
N GLU A 696 23.15 13.91 1.46
CA GLU A 696 23.07 12.99 0.32
C GLU A 696 22.48 13.71 -0.91
N PRO A 697 22.76 13.22 -2.14
CA PRO A 697 22.33 13.91 -3.34
C PRO A 697 20.80 13.85 -3.48
N PHE A 698 20.22 14.95 -3.94
CA PHE A 698 18.77 15.07 -4.08
C PHE A 698 18.28 14.39 -5.36
N ILE A 699 17.28 13.52 -5.21
CA ILE A 699 16.67 12.78 -6.32
C ILE A 699 15.35 13.38 -6.80
N ARG A 700 14.77 14.31 -6.02
CA ARG A 700 13.53 15.00 -6.38
C ARG A 700 13.38 16.38 -5.74
N ASN A 701 12.32 17.09 -6.09
CA ASN A 701 12.00 18.40 -5.50
C ASN A 701 11.81 18.31 -3.99
N ASN A 702 12.35 19.28 -3.26
CA ASN A 702 12.30 19.33 -1.81
C ASN A 702 12.22 20.78 -1.31
N TYR A 703 11.10 21.13 -0.70
CA TYR A 703 10.80 22.48 -0.21
C TYR A 703 10.84 22.61 1.32
N LEU A 704 11.17 21.53 2.03
CA LEU A 704 11.16 21.47 3.50
C LEU A 704 12.56 21.37 4.10
N LEU A 705 13.60 21.69 3.33
CA LEU A 705 14.98 21.67 3.83
C LEU A 705 15.15 22.63 5.01
N ARG A 706 15.86 22.16 6.05
CA ARG A 706 16.21 22.97 7.22
C ARG A 706 17.71 22.93 7.46
N LEU A 707 18.31 24.11 7.58
CA LEU A 707 19.72 24.29 7.90
C LEU A 707 19.79 24.83 9.35
N PRO A 708 19.92 23.95 10.36
CA PRO A 708 19.88 24.34 11.76
C PRO A 708 21.17 25.05 12.17
N THR A 709 21.04 26.19 12.84
CA THR A 709 22.16 27.05 13.20
C THR A 709 21.98 27.62 14.62
N SER A 710 23.03 28.24 15.16
CA SER A 710 22.97 28.98 16.43
C SER A 710 22.53 30.42 16.20
N ALA A 711 21.90 31.06 17.21
CA ALA A 711 21.55 32.48 17.13
C ALA A 711 22.78 33.36 16.90
N VAL A 712 23.86 33.06 17.61
CA VAL A 712 25.18 33.70 17.46
C VAL A 712 26.19 32.62 17.01
N PRO A 713 27.08 32.89 16.06
CA PRO A 713 28.14 31.95 15.69
C PRO A 713 28.96 31.50 16.89
N GLY A 714 29.32 30.22 16.94
CA GLY A 714 30.14 29.65 18.03
C GLY A 714 29.44 29.50 19.39
N VAL A 715 28.18 29.93 19.57
CA VAL A 715 27.44 29.76 20.84
C VAL A 715 26.47 28.58 20.82
N GLY A 716 25.88 28.27 21.98
CA GLY A 716 24.92 27.19 22.15
C GLY A 716 25.62 25.84 22.12
N LEU A 717 25.07 24.87 21.37
CA LEU A 717 25.66 23.53 21.25
C LEU A 717 27.09 23.54 20.71
N ALA A 718 27.47 24.55 19.91
CA ALA A 718 28.82 24.69 19.37
C ALA A 718 29.86 25.07 20.43
N ALA A 719 29.46 25.78 21.49
CA ALA A 719 30.41 26.33 22.47
C ALA A 719 31.13 25.24 23.27
N SER A 720 30.61 24.01 23.25
CA SER A 720 31.17 22.87 23.97
C SER A 720 32.06 21.98 23.11
N MET A 721 32.20 22.26 21.81
CA MET A 721 33.15 21.57 20.94
C MET A 721 34.49 22.30 20.97
N ASP A 722 35.55 21.62 21.40
CA ASP A 722 36.90 22.17 21.38
C ASP A 722 37.31 22.46 19.93
N SER A 723 38.06 23.55 19.73
CA SER A 723 38.44 24.04 18.41
C SER A 723 39.97 24.09 18.29
N SER A 724 40.49 23.62 17.16
CA SER A 724 41.93 23.55 16.87
C SER A 724 42.20 23.55 15.36
N ASP A 725 43.44 23.89 15.00
CA ASP A 725 43.97 23.74 13.64
C ASP A 725 44.14 22.27 13.24
N SER A 726 44.11 21.34 14.20
CA SER A 726 44.46 19.93 14.01
C SER A 726 43.29 18.97 13.81
N HIS A 727 42.05 19.38 14.07
CA HIS A 727 40.90 18.48 13.98
C HIS A 727 39.63 19.10 13.39
N VAL A 728 38.72 18.26 12.90
CA VAL A 728 37.39 18.61 12.40
C VAL A 728 36.35 18.48 13.51
N ASN A 729 35.43 19.45 13.61
CA ASN A 729 34.22 19.35 14.43
C ASN A 729 33.03 18.98 13.56
N LEU A 730 32.34 17.89 13.89
CA LEU A 730 31.26 17.33 13.09
C LEU A 730 29.97 17.16 13.90
N ILE A 731 28.83 17.48 13.31
CA ILE A 731 27.50 17.09 13.82
C ILE A 731 26.84 16.22 12.76
N VAL A 732 26.54 14.97 13.12
CA VAL A 732 25.86 14.02 12.23
C VAL A 732 24.40 13.88 12.68
N GLY A 733 23.46 14.19 11.79
CA GLY A 733 22.03 14.13 12.03
C GLY A 733 21.32 13.07 11.18
N ARG A 734 20.24 12.49 11.73
CA ARG A 734 19.26 11.67 11.01
C ARG A 734 17.89 11.77 11.70
N ASN A 735 16.81 11.99 10.94
CA ASN A 735 15.44 11.97 11.48
C ASN A 735 14.88 10.53 11.64
N GLN A 736 15.76 9.64 12.10
CA GLN A 736 15.49 8.28 12.55
C GLN A 736 16.58 7.99 13.58
N GLU A 737 16.21 7.62 14.80
CA GLU A 737 17.15 7.49 15.92
C GLU A 737 18.29 6.51 15.58
N PHE A 738 19.53 6.81 15.98
CA PHE A 738 20.67 5.89 15.93
C PHE A 738 20.63 4.94 17.12
N TRP A 739 20.75 3.63 16.88
CA TRP A 739 20.70 2.60 17.92
C TRP A 739 22.01 1.82 18.02
N GLY A 740 22.54 1.70 19.24
CA GLY A 740 23.77 0.95 19.53
C GLY A 740 23.61 -0.21 20.52
N ASP A 741 22.44 -0.41 21.13
CA ASP A 741 22.22 -1.38 22.23
C ASP A 741 21.15 -2.45 21.94
N GLN A 742 20.77 -2.68 20.68
CA GLN A 742 19.82 -3.72 20.26
C GLN A 742 20.50 -4.82 19.43
N LEU A 743 20.61 -6.04 19.99
CA LEU A 743 21.40 -7.17 19.46
C LEU A 743 21.46 -7.28 17.92
N ASP A 744 20.32 -7.39 17.24
CA ASP A 744 20.20 -7.60 15.79
C ASP A 744 19.72 -6.37 15.02
N LYS A 745 19.56 -5.21 15.69
CA LYS A 745 19.00 -3.98 15.12
C LYS A 745 19.81 -2.73 15.49
N ILE A 746 21.13 -2.83 15.39
CA ILE A 746 22.02 -1.67 15.55
C ILE A 746 22.27 -0.96 14.22
N ASP A 747 22.44 0.36 14.28
CA ASP A 747 23.03 1.13 13.20
C ASP A 747 24.57 1.06 13.28
N LYS A 748 25.24 1.32 12.15
CA LYS A 748 26.68 1.62 12.13
C LYS A 748 26.91 2.98 11.52
N LEU A 749 27.73 3.79 12.17
CA LEU A 749 28.15 5.09 11.66
C LEU A 749 29.66 5.12 11.67
N GLU A 750 30.24 4.94 10.50
CA GLU A 750 31.68 4.84 10.33
C GLU A 750 32.24 6.19 9.87
N ILE A 751 33.26 6.69 10.57
CA ILE A 751 34.05 7.86 10.14
C ILE A 751 35.44 7.36 9.79
N ASN A 752 35.83 7.51 8.53
CA ASN A 752 37.08 6.96 7.98
C ASN A 752 37.27 5.46 8.29
N GLY A 753 36.17 4.70 8.25
CA GLY A 753 36.16 3.25 8.51
C GLY A 753 36.16 2.86 10.00
N THR A 754 36.05 3.82 10.92
CA THR A 754 35.90 3.55 12.35
C THR A 754 34.45 3.75 12.78
N ASP A 755 33.78 2.70 13.24
CA ASP A 755 32.42 2.78 13.77
C ASP A 755 32.41 3.51 15.12
N ILE A 756 31.61 4.58 15.20
CA ILE A 756 31.50 5.43 16.40
C ILE A 756 30.23 5.14 17.23
N ILE A 757 29.36 4.25 16.76
CA ILE A 757 28.16 3.83 17.49
C ILE A 757 28.52 2.75 18.52
N SER A 758 27.95 2.89 19.71
CA SER A 758 28.04 1.90 20.80
C SER A 758 26.78 1.94 21.65
N GLY A 759 26.55 0.92 22.48
CA GLY A 759 25.41 0.89 23.39
C GLY A 759 25.44 1.99 24.45
N ASP A 760 26.63 2.46 24.85
CA ASP A 760 26.79 3.52 25.84
C ASP A 760 26.57 4.92 25.24
N THR A 761 26.99 5.14 23.99
CA THR A 761 26.84 6.44 23.31
C THR A 761 25.51 6.61 22.61
N HIS A 762 24.90 5.53 22.12
CA HIS A 762 23.64 5.56 21.37
C HIS A 762 22.60 4.56 21.92
N PRO A 763 22.26 4.61 23.22
CA PRO A 763 21.24 3.71 23.76
C PRO A 763 19.85 4.08 23.20
N VAL A 764 19.04 3.08 22.88
CA VAL A 764 17.64 3.28 22.41
C VAL A 764 16.85 4.18 23.34
N SER A 765 17.10 4.07 24.66
CA SER A 765 16.44 4.89 25.68
C SER A 765 16.68 6.39 25.53
N LYS A 766 17.82 6.79 24.95
CA LYS A 766 18.20 8.20 24.74
C LYS A 766 17.62 8.80 23.46
N ARG A 767 17.20 7.94 22.51
CA ARG A 767 16.59 8.33 21.24
C ARG A 767 17.48 9.29 20.45
N VAL A 768 18.73 8.91 20.22
CA VAL A 768 19.73 9.82 19.63
C VAL A 768 19.41 10.10 18.16
N ASN A 769 19.18 11.35 17.78
CA ASN A 769 19.04 11.79 16.38
C ASN A 769 20.25 12.59 15.89
N TYR A 770 21.04 13.14 16.81
CA TYR A 770 22.20 13.98 16.53
C TYR A 770 23.41 13.53 17.33
N THR A 771 24.53 13.32 16.63
CA THR A 771 25.80 12.89 17.23
C THR A 771 26.85 13.96 16.98
N CYS A 772 27.31 14.61 18.06
CA CYS A 772 28.41 15.57 18.03
C CYS A 772 29.76 14.83 18.14
N VAL A 773 30.63 15.00 17.16
CA VAL A 773 31.90 14.27 17.04
C VAL A 773 33.05 15.27 16.94
N TYR A 774 33.99 15.19 17.87
CA TYR A 774 35.17 16.04 17.93
C TYR A 774 36.25 15.43 18.82
N ASP A 775 37.47 15.96 18.71
CA ASP A 775 38.60 15.66 19.59
C ASP A 775 38.39 16.41 20.91
N LYS A 776 37.86 15.71 21.91
CA LYS A 776 37.57 16.32 23.20
C LYS A 776 38.89 16.62 23.91
N ASP A 777 38.99 17.82 24.49
CA ASP A 777 40.21 18.33 25.13
C ASP A 777 41.36 18.60 24.13
N ALA A 778 41.12 18.43 22.82
CA ALA A 778 42.03 18.68 21.71
C ALA A 778 43.41 18.01 21.87
N ASP A 779 43.41 16.74 22.30
CA ASP A 779 44.62 16.01 22.69
C ASP A 779 45.12 15.01 21.62
N GLY A 780 44.37 14.84 20.53
CA GLY A 780 44.68 13.93 19.43
C GLY A 780 44.31 12.47 19.70
N THR A 781 43.63 12.18 20.80
CA THR A 781 43.20 10.84 21.22
C THR A 781 41.72 10.63 20.89
N SER A 782 41.29 9.37 20.79
CA SER A 782 39.87 9.04 20.61
C SER A 782 39.43 8.08 21.70
N ASN A 783 38.40 8.46 22.46
CA ASN A 783 37.83 7.64 23.52
C ASN A 783 36.40 7.22 23.17
N LEU A 784 36.32 6.18 22.34
CA LEU A 784 35.04 5.60 21.93
C LEU A 784 34.35 4.88 23.10
N GLY A 785 33.02 4.90 23.11
CA GLY A 785 32.20 4.19 24.11
C GLY A 785 31.92 4.97 25.40
N ILE A 786 32.49 6.16 25.59
CA ILE A 786 32.12 7.05 26.69
C ILE A 786 31.44 8.28 26.08
N PRO A 787 30.16 8.54 26.39
CA PRO A 787 29.48 9.70 25.84
C PRO A 787 30.06 10.99 26.45
N VAL A 788 30.25 12.00 25.61
CA VAL A 788 30.60 13.35 26.08
C VAL A 788 29.45 13.90 26.92
N GLN A 789 29.70 14.11 28.21
CA GLN A 789 28.66 14.37 29.21
C GLN A 789 27.71 15.51 28.83
N TYR A 790 28.25 16.63 28.33
CA TYR A 790 27.43 17.79 27.95
C TYR A 790 26.30 17.43 26.98
N TYR A 791 26.61 16.68 25.92
CA TYR A 791 25.62 16.27 24.92
C TYR A 791 24.73 15.12 25.41
N ALA A 792 25.25 14.24 26.27
CA ALA A 792 24.50 13.15 26.87
C ALA A 792 23.31 13.64 27.72
N GLU A 793 23.37 14.87 28.23
CA GLU A 793 22.29 15.50 29.02
C GLU A 793 21.21 16.16 28.13
N ILE A 794 21.48 16.35 26.83
CA ILE A 794 20.58 17.06 25.90
C ILE A 794 19.68 16.05 25.18
N THR A 795 18.37 16.28 25.15
CA THR A 795 17.40 15.37 24.53
C THR A 795 17.71 15.18 23.04
N PHE A 796 17.71 13.92 22.56
CA PHE A 796 18.03 13.53 21.18
C PHE A 796 19.50 13.72 20.74
N PHE A 797 20.37 14.23 21.61
CA PHE A 797 21.79 14.38 21.32
C PHE A 797 22.64 13.35 22.06
N THR A 798 23.79 13.06 21.48
CA THR A 798 24.94 12.44 22.15
C THR A 798 26.23 13.07 21.64
N GLY A 799 27.34 12.80 22.31
CA GLY A 799 28.65 13.23 21.86
C GLY A 799 29.66 12.09 21.93
N VAL A 800 30.56 12.04 20.95
CA VAL A 800 31.62 11.04 20.86
C VAL A 800 32.97 11.75 20.73
N ASP A 801 33.90 11.38 21.60
CA ASP A 801 35.29 11.81 21.54
C ASP A 801 36.04 11.01 20.47
N PHE A 802 36.24 11.64 19.31
CA PHE A 802 36.89 11.03 18.15
C PHE A 802 37.68 12.07 17.37
N HIS A 803 38.99 11.83 17.25
CA HIS A 803 39.91 12.69 16.54
C HIS A 803 39.80 12.48 15.03
N ILE A 804 39.32 13.50 14.33
CA ILE A 804 39.27 13.56 12.87
C ILE A 804 40.30 14.60 12.41
N PRO A 805 41.37 14.21 11.67
CA PRO A 805 42.40 15.16 11.25
C PRO A 805 41.85 16.34 10.44
N GLY A 806 42.19 17.56 10.85
CA GLY A 806 41.79 18.82 10.20
C GLY A 806 43.00 19.63 9.73
N ALA A 807 42.79 20.47 8.70
CA ALA A 807 43.78 21.43 8.22
C ALA A 807 43.09 22.64 7.55
N ASP A 808 43.81 23.77 7.48
CA ASP A 808 43.43 24.93 6.67
C ASP A 808 44.63 25.42 5.83
N PRO A 809 44.57 25.34 4.48
CA PRO A 809 43.48 24.79 3.67
C PRO A 809 43.32 23.26 3.87
N PRO A 810 42.11 22.71 3.65
CA PRO A 810 41.86 21.28 3.83
C PRO A 810 42.72 20.46 2.86
N ASN A 811 43.44 19.46 3.38
CA ASN A 811 44.39 18.63 2.65
C ASN A 811 43.97 17.15 2.54
N GLY A 812 42.71 16.83 2.85
CA GLY A 812 42.16 15.48 2.82
C GLY A 812 40.63 15.47 2.84
N THR A 813 40.07 14.27 2.82
CA THR A 813 38.63 14.02 2.85
C THR A 813 38.30 13.10 4.03
N THR A 814 37.20 13.41 4.72
CA THR A 814 36.59 12.56 5.72
C THR A 814 35.38 11.87 5.11
N SER A 815 35.37 10.54 5.14
CA SER A 815 34.25 9.73 4.66
C SER A 815 33.36 9.32 5.83
N ILE A 816 32.08 9.64 5.75
CA ILE A 816 31.08 9.35 6.77
C ILE A 816 30.08 8.38 6.14
N VAL A 817 30.02 7.17 6.68
CA VAL A 817 29.25 6.05 6.12
C VAL A 817 28.23 5.60 7.14
N LEU A 818 26.95 5.64 6.76
CA LEU A 818 25.85 5.11 7.56
C LEU A 818 25.38 3.79 6.97
N THR A 819 25.39 2.74 7.78
CA THR A 819 24.67 1.48 7.50
C THR A 819 23.47 1.41 8.44
N SER A 820 22.29 1.76 7.93
CA SER A 820 21.07 1.81 8.74
C SER A 820 20.58 0.42 9.14
N ARG A 821 20.07 0.27 10.37
CA ARG A 821 19.42 -0.95 10.86
C ARG A 821 18.21 -1.38 10.00
N THR A 822 17.57 -0.43 9.31
CA THR A 822 16.41 -0.68 8.43
C THR A 822 16.78 -0.73 6.95
N GLY A 823 18.06 -0.59 6.60
CA GLY A 823 18.52 -0.42 5.21
C GLY A 823 18.97 -1.70 4.50
N SER A 824 18.75 -2.88 5.09
CA SER A 824 19.16 -4.18 4.51
C SER A 824 20.65 -4.24 4.11
N GLY A 825 21.52 -3.56 4.86
CA GLY A 825 22.96 -3.50 4.62
C GLY A 825 23.42 -2.51 3.54
N LYS A 826 22.50 -1.76 2.91
CA LYS A 826 22.86 -0.65 2.01
C LYS A 826 23.54 0.47 2.80
N GLN A 827 24.56 1.08 2.19
CA GLN A 827 25.34 2.17 2.78
C GLN A 827 24.94 3.51 2.18
N GLN A 828 24.80 4.51 3.04
CA GLN A 828 24.68 5.93 2.67
C GLN A 828 26.03 6.59 2.95
N VAL A 829 26.55 7.38 2.02
CA VAL A 829 27.90 7.95 2.11
C VAL A 829 27.86 9.45 1.87
N ILE A 830 28.46 10.21 2.79
CA ILE A 830 28.71 11.64 2.63
C ILE A 830 30.20 11.88 2.86
N ASN A 831 30.85 12.56 1.91
CA ASN A 831 32.28 12.91 1.99
C ASN A 831 32.42 14.43 2.15
N ILE A 832 33.28 14.84 3.07
CA ILE A 832 33.54 16.26 3.38
C ILE A 832 35.05 16.57 3.33
N PRO A 833 35.47 17.80 2.98
CA PRO A 833 36.87 18.21 3.14
C PRO A 833 37.26 18.29 4.62
N ASN A 834 38.52 17.96 4.94
CA ASN A 834 39.08 18.00 6.30
C ASN A 834 39.39 19.44 6.76
N ARG A 835 38.36 20.27 6.92
CA ARG A 835 38.52 21.67 7.35
C ARG A 835 38.80 21.74 8.85
N ALA A 836 39.87 22.45 9.24
CA ALA A 836 40.18 22.69 10.63
C ALA A 836 39.01 23.36 11.37
N SER A 837 38.70 22.87 12.57
CA SER A 837 37.61 23.40 13.40
C SER A 837 37.86 24.84 13.84
N SER A 838 39.11 25.31 13.87
CA SER A 838 39.46 26.72 14.09
C SER A 838 39.06 27.66 12.95
N SER A 839 38.95 27.15 11.71
CA SER A 839 38.62 27.97 10.54
C SER A 839 37.14 27.94 10.18
N VAL A 840 36.41 26.90 10.55
CA VAL A 840 34.97 26.75 10.21
C VAL A 840 34.05 26.55 11.40
N GLY A 841 34.58 26.37 12.61
CA GLY A 841 33.81 26.07 13.82
C GLY A 841 33.28 24.63 13.85
N ARG A 842 32.45 24.26 12.87
CA ARG A 842 31.81 22.94 12.74
C ARG A 842 31.28 22.66 11.33
N ILE A 843 31.08 21.39 11.04
CA ILE A 843 30.43 20.89 9.84
C ILE A 843 29.18 20.11 10.24
N TYR A 844 28.06 20.35 9.56
CA TYR A 844 26.81 19.62 9.74
C TYR A 844 26.58 18.65 8.58
N VAL A 845 26.27 17.40 8.90
CA VAL A 845 25.99 16.33 7.94
C VAL A 845 24.62 15.74 8.27
N GLN A 846 23.73 15.71 7.29
CA GLN A 846 22.39 15.15 7.44
C GLN A 846 22.22 13.94 6.53
N PHE A 847 22.01 12.77 7.12
CA PHE A 847 21.58 11.58 6.41
C PHE A 847 20.07 11.59 6.19
N ARG A 848 19.64 10.97 5.08
CA ARG A 848 18.22 10.64 4.85
C ARG A 848 17.75 9.66 5.92
N ASP A 849 16.50 9.80 6.33
CA ASP A 849 15.82 8.92 7.29
C ASP A 849 15.23 7.65 6.66
N TYR A 850 15.57 7.39 5.39
CA TYR A 850 15.12 6.23 4.64
C TYR A 850 16.24 5.67 3.77
N VAL A 851 16.13 4.38 3.47
CA VAL A 851 16.99 3.66 2.54
C VAL A 851 16.07 2.86 1.64
N GLN A 852 16.14 3.11 0.33
CA GLN A 852 15.26 2.52 -0.68
C GLN A 852 16.06 1.81 -1.77
#